data_AF-A0A944C0B2-F1
#
_entry.id   AF-A0A944C0B2-F1
#
_cell.length_a   1.000
_cell.length_b   1.000
_cell.length_c   1.000
_cell.angle_alpha   90.00
_cell.angle_beta   90.00
_cell.angle_gamma   90.00
#
_symmetry.space_group_name_H-M   'P 1'
#
loop_
_entity.id
_entity.type
_entity.pdbx_description
1 polymer ?
#
loop_
_entity_poly.entity_id
_entity_poly.type
_entity_poly.pdbx_seq_one_letter_code
_entity_poly.pdbx_strand_id
1 'polypeptide(L)'
;MKRFYSILSLLLLFLAGASNVAAQEFSEGTLLTTTKAVANEARFILKSPGTSDDHPSGYVCGTKQYKQNIDKSCLFTLEAVAGETVDGYQVYLLKQVETGLYFKDYELGENYDSSDLPPFSNGDLTEMTDNKAQAMKFTVLPFEDVTSVTGASQSRTSAHNAKQALDQVGFVFTRAQVSDPCAVDESGKQFPYTYLGGIQRPFFSRWTDTNVHQIYTVNEKTGLEKIVAYAMAYFPGSPESAFPPGVDPGYYPANLVAEAQKIYDNVGAWQESGLPEELRTEEAVNAYCARIVELAELLAKSLIKVETGYYFIRDSRETPRYWRPVVQDNKQLLGWSAYTVPEVLDVESARHIWKVTKSSVKNATTGENDDVYTFQSYFTNEFASATTTSGDRFTMAAEPDNFTIDKEAALAEQTGSFVIYPYGKSGQKMNTYNNGAIGIWAWTDAGNCFRFQTVDESAVAGLEETIRQAALNEKLQTLLTDAQTLKRNNDGSIGMVTNGSQLSSNFPDAEAPNPANLLDNNLGTYFHTSWRNKDAEQGVYHYIQADLGIAVDALTLDYVKRWRTSTTSNHAPLTALVEVTNDPEGEWTALEDFTFDYNKNVNYPASVAGKDTLLVGGGGEATIDFGGNKYRYIRLSVTSVLINESQ
;
A
#
# COMPACT_ATOMS: atom_id res chain seq x y z
N MET A 1 38.64 -12.50 12.11
CA MET A 1 37.40 -12.34 11.31
C MET A 1 36.77 -13.70 10.98
N LYS A 2 36.04 -14.31 11.91
CA LYS A 2 35.05 -15.35 11.61
C LYS A 2 33.70 -14.64 11.55
N ARG A 3 33.26 -14.26 10.35
CA ARG A 3 31.92 -13.70 10.15
C ARG A 3 30.90 -14.79 10.52
N PHE A 4 29.96 -14.46 11.40
CA PHE A 4 28.91 -15.34 11.86
C PHE A 4 28.04 -15.75 10.67
N TYR A 5 28.18 -17.01 10.24
CA TYR A 5 27.32 -17.63 9.25
C TYR A 5 26.47 -18.69 9.92
N SER A 6 25.18 -18.42 10.00
CA SER A 6 24.14 -19.45 10.01
C SER A 6 22.87 -18.84 9.40
N ILE A 7 22.51 -19.38 8.25
CA ILE A 7 21.41 -19.00 7.37
C ILE A 7 20.17 -19.85 7.71
N LEU A 8 18.99 -19.33 7.36
CA LEU A 8 17.71 -20.03 7.12
C LEU A 8 16.77 -20.19 8.34
N SER A 9 16.03 -19.11 8.68
CA SER A 9 14.63 -19.11 9.18
C SER A 9 14.29 -17.79 9.91
N LEU A 10 14.68 -16.63 9.35
CA LEU A 10 14.78 -15.40 10.16
C LEU A 10 13.48 -14.62 10.34
N LEU A 11 12.48 -14.67 9.44
CA LEU A 11 11.28 -13.82 9.59
C LEU A 11 10.01 -14.55 10.04
N LEU A 12 9.95 -15.89 10.00
CA LEU A 12 8.84 -16.65 10.59
C LEU A 12 8.71 -16.40 12.10
N LEU A 13 9.83 -16.10 12.78
CA LEU A 13 9.86 -15.76 14.21
C LEU A 13 9.43 -14.32 14.52
N PHE A 14 9.64 -13.37 13.60
CA PHE A 14 9.27 -11.96 13.82
C PHE A 14 7.79 -11.66 13.54
N LEU A 15 7.20 -12.32 12.52
CA LEU A 15 5.76 -12.18 12.22
C LEU A 15 4.87 -12.96 13.20
N ALA A 16 5.39 -14.00 13.86
CA ALA A 16 4.71 -14.71 14.95
C ALA A 16 4.83 -14.01 16.33
N GLY A 17 5.33 -12.77 16.35
CA GLY A 17 5.61 -12.01 17.56
C GLY A 17 6.99 -12.34 18.11
N ALA A 18 7.85 -11.32 18.19
CA ALA A 18 9.14 -11.37 18.89
C ALA A 18 9.02 -11.86 20.36
N SER A 19 7.81 -11.92 20.89
CA SER A 19 7.44 -12.50 22.20
C SER A 19 7.72 -14.00 22.36
N ASN A 20 7.94 -14.76 21.28
CA ASN A 20 8.21 -16.21 21.36
C ASN A 20 9.69 -16.59 21.21
N VAL A 21 10.56 -15.63 20.86
CA VAL A 21 12.01 -15.85 20.85
C VAL A 21 12.53 -15.62 22.26
N ALA A 22 13.08 -16.64 22.89
CA ALA A 22 13.74 -16.52 24.20
C ALA A 22 15.23 -16.81 24.04
N ALA A 23 16.08 -15.90 24.51
CA ALA A 23 17.51 -16.17 24.61
C ALA A 23 17.73 -17.28 25.66
N GLN A 24 18.52 -18.31 25.30
CA GLN A 24 18.85 -19.38 26.25
C GLN A 24 19.90 -18.86 27.25
N GLU A 25 19.40 -18.22 28.30
CA GLU A 25 20.17 -17.64 29.42
C GLU A 25 20.66 -18.71 30.40
N PHE A 26 19.87 -19.77 30.58
CA PHE A 26 20.11 -20.84 31.54
C PHE A 26 20.36 -22.17 30.82
N SER A 27 21.23 -22.99 31.41
CA SER A 27 21.48 -24.36 30.96
C SER A 27 21.72 -25.28 32.14
N GLU A 28 21.58 -26.59 31.88
CA GLU A 28 21.83 -27.64 32.85
C GLU A 28 23.31 -27.59 33.29
N GLY A 29 23.52 -27.57 34.60
CA GLY A 29 24.84 -27.63 35.22
C GLY A 29 25.22 -29.05 35.63
N THR A 30 25.78 -29.19 36.82
CA THR A 30 26.20 -30.48 37.36
C THR A 30 25.04 -31.18 38.06
N LEU A 31 24.84 -32.48 37.78
CA LEU A 31 23.90 -33.30 38.53
C LEU A 31 24.32 -33.38 40.01
N LEU A 32 23.43 -32.97 40.91
CA LEU A 32 23.65 -33.08 42.34
C LEU A 32 23.34 -34.50 42.80
N THR A 33 24.24 -35.08 43.59
CA THR A 33 24.17 -36.52 43.94
C THR A 33 23.92 -36.80 45.43
N THR A 34 23.85 -35.76 46.26
CA THR A 34 23.60 -35.91 47.71
C THR A 34 22.61 -34.88 48.22
N THR A 35 21.80 -35.24 49.23
CA THR A 35 20.85 -34.30 49.87
C THR A 35 21.54 -33.07 50.43
N LYS A 36 22.77 -33.21 50.94
CA LYS A 36 23.56 -32.09 51.46
C LYS A 36 23.93 -31.10 50.35
N ALA A 37 24.30 -31.59 49.17
CA ALA A 37 24.59 -30.73 48.02
C ALA A 37 23.33 -29.99 47.57
N VAL A 38 22.20 -30.70 47.45
CA VAL A 38 20.89 -30.11 47.10
C VAL A 38 20.47 -29.03 48.10
N ALA A 39 20.58 -29.30 49.40
CA ALA A 39 20.18 -28.36 50.45
C ALA A 39 21.09 -27.11 50.54
N ASN A 40 22.34 -27.22 50.09
CA ASN A 40 23.29 -26.11 50.09
C ASN A 40 23.28 -25.32 48.77
N GLU A 41 22.61 -25.82 47.74
CA GLU A 41 22.54 -25.15 46.45
C GLU A 41 21.57 -23.97 46.53
N ALA A 42 22.04 -22.78 46.17
CA ALA A 42 21.22 -21.57 46.27
C ALA A 42 20.02 -21.63 45.31
N ARG A 43 20.22 -22.21 44.13
CA ARG A 43 19.19 -22.41 43.10
C ARG A 43 19.54 -23.59 42.21
N PHE A 44 18.55 -24.40 41.88
CA PHE A 44 18.72 -25.59 41.05
C PHE A 44 17.56 -25.74 40.07
N ILE A 45 17.74 -26.65 39.13
CA ILE A 45 16.71 -27.06 38.17
C ILE A 45 16.23 -28.46 38.55
N LEU A 46 14.93 -28.67 38.47
CA LEU A 46 14.29 -29.98 38.61
C LEU A 46 13.95 -30.53 37.23
N LYS A 47 14.42 -31.74 36.94
CA LYS A 47 14.08 -32.49 35.72
C LYS A 47 13.38 -33.78 36.09
N SER A 48 12.16 -33.96 35.58
CA SER A 48 11.48 -35.24 35.65
C SER A 48 12.08 -36.19 34.60
N PRO A 49 12.55 -37.39 34.97
CA PRO A 49 13.17 -38.34 34.05
C PRO A 49 12.13 -39.30 33.43
N GLY A 50 10.95 -38.80 33.06
CA GLY A 50 9.88 -39.60 32.48
C GLY A 50 10.28 -40.29 31.16
N THR A 51 9.73 -41.49 30.91
CA THR A 51 10.17 -42.38 29.81
C THR A 51 9.10 -42.70 28.76
N SER A 52 7.90 -42.11 28.86
CA SER A 52 6.78 -42.42 27.95
C SER A 52 6.02 -41.16 27.53
N ASP A 53 5.18 -41.25 26.50
CA ASP A 53 4.44 -40.08 25.97
C ASP A 53 3.44 -39.48 27.00
N ASP A 54 2.87 -40.33 27.85
CA ASP A 54 2.02 -39.94 28.97
C ASP A 54 2.83 -39.42 30.17
N HIS A 55 4.13 -39.75 30.26
CA HIS A 55 5.05 -39.30 31.32
C HIS A 55 6.38 -38.84 30.69
N PRO A 56 6.41 -37.72 29.96
CA PRO A 56 7.59 -37.29 29.23
C PRO A 56 8.63 -36.70 30.19
N SER A 57 9.90 -36.83 29.82
CA SER A 57 10.97 -36.07 30.48
C SER A 57 10.85 -34.58 30.19
N GLY A 58 11.19 -33.76 31.18
CA GLY A 58 11.29 -32.32 31.00
C GLY A 58 11.55 -31.57 32.30
N TYR A 59 11.75 -30.25 32.17
CA TYR A 59 12.06 -29.36 33.27
C TYR A 59 10.78 -28.87 33.94
N VAL A 60 10.74 -28.99 35.27
CA VAL A 60 9.64 -28.49 36.09
C VAL A 60 9.62 -26.96 36.02
N CYS A 61 8.46 -26.33 35.79
CA CYS A 61 8.33 -24.87 35.69
C CYS A 61 7.06 -24.37 36.39
N GLY A 62 7.06 -24.39 37.72
CA GLY A 62 5.86 -24.15 38.53
C GLY A 62 4.88 -25.30 38.36
N THR A 63 3.60 -24.99 38.10
CA THR A 63 2.51 -25.98 37.96
C THR A 63 2.23 -26.41 36.52
N LYS A 64 2.92 -25.78 35.55
CA LYS A 64 2.65 -25.90 34.11
C LYS A 64 3.29 -27.14 33.49
N GLN A 65 2.91 -27.41 32.23
CA GLN A 65 3.57 -28.43 31.41
C GLN A 65 5.08 -28.25 31.40
N TYR A 66 5.81 -29.36 31.47
CA TYR A 66 7.25 -29.36 31.46
C TYR A 66 7.81 -28.69 30.23
N LYS A 67 8.84 -27.88 30.45
CA LYS A 67 9.60 -27.25 29.37
C LYS A 67 10.76 -28.13 28.94
N GLN A 68 11.11 -28.03 27.66
CA GLN A 68 12.33 -28.62 27.11
C GLN A 68 13.51 -27.64 27.13
N ASN A 69 13.23 -26.34 27.28
CA ASN A 69 14.22 -25.29 27.45
C ASN A 69 14.15 -24.73 28.87
N ILE A 70 15.29 -24.29 29.40
CA ILE A 70 15.40 -23.75 30.76
C ILE A 70 15.28 -22.23 30.72
N ASP A 71 14.39 -21.69 31.54
CA ASP A 71 14.28 -20.26 31.82
C ASP A 71 14.09 -20.03 33.33
N LYS A 72 13.82 -18.78 33.74
CA LYS A 72 13.65 -18.42 35.16
C LYS A 72 12.54 -19.21 35.86
N SER A 73 11.51 -19.62 35.12
CA SER A 73 10.40 -20.41 35.67
C SER A 73 10.84 -21.82 36.11
N CYS A 74 11.97 -22.31 35.60
CA CYS A 74 12.53 -23.63 35.92
C CYS A 74 13.44 -23.64 37.15
N LEU A 75 13.69 -22.48 37.77
CA LEU A 75 14.63 -22.35 38.89
C LEU A 75 13.91 -22.49 40.23
N PHE A 76 14.48 -23.30 41.12
CA PHE A 76 13.95 -23.57 42.45
C PHE A 76 15.00 -23.43 43.55
N THR A 77 14.53 -23.18 44.77
CA THR A 77 15.34 -23.18 45.99
C THR A 77 14.63 -24.02 47.06
N LEU A 78 15.41 -24.69 47.92
CA LEU A 78 14.89 -25.32 49.14
C LEU A 78 15.04 -24.36 50.32
N GLU A 79 13.97 -24.14 51.06
CA GLU A 79 14.01 -23.46 52.34
C GLU A 79 13.84 -24.47 53.48
N ALA A 80 14.86 -24.66 54.30
CA ALA A 80 14.78 -25.54 55.47
C ALA A 80 13.79 -24.99 56.49
N VAL A 81 12.89 -25.86 56.97
CA VAL A 81 11.97 -25.52 58.07
C VAL A 81 12.70 -25.71 59.39
N ALA A 82 13.10 -24.60 60.00
CA ALA A 82 13.96 -24.60 61.18
C ALA A 82 13.36 -25.41 62.34
N GLY A 83 14.15 -26.36 62.86
CA GLY A 83 13.75 -27.20 64.00
C GLY A 83 12.76 -28.31 63.66
N GLU A 84 12.33 -28.45 62.41
CA GLU A 84 11.41 -29.50 61.98
C GLU A 84 12.13 -30.65 61.27
N THR A 85 11.95 -31.87 61.80
CA THR A 85 12.41 -33.12 61.19
C THR A 85 11.30 -34.16 61.21
N VAL A 86 11.25 -35.03 60.20
CA VAL A 86 10.38 -36.21 60.19
C VAL A 86 11.20 -37.45 59.87
N ASP A 87 11.03 -38.51 60.64
CA ASP A 87 11.81 -39.76 60.53
C ASP A 87 13.33 -39.53 60.57
N GLY A 88 13.78 -38.48 61.27
CA GLY A 88 15.18 -38.06 61.36
C GLY A 88 15.69 -37.22 60.17
N TYR A 89 14.83 -36.94 59.18
CA TYR A 89 15.17 -36.14 58.01
C TYR A 89 14.70 -34.69 58.12
N GLN A 90 15.52 -33.76 57.63
CA GLN A 90 15.17 -32.34 57.55
C GLN A 90 13.98 -32.11 56.62
N VAL A 91 13.08 -31.23 57.03
CA VAL A 91 11.92 -30.80 56.24
C VAL A 91 12.23 -29.51 55.50
N TYR A 92 11.77 -29.41 54.25
CA TYR A 92 11.97 -28.26 53.36
C TYR A 92 10.66 -27.78 52.74
N LEU A 93 10.63 -26.50 52.36
CA LEU A 93 9.66 -25.94 51.41
C LEU A 93 10.35 -25.80 50.04
N LEU A 94 9.66 -26.17 48.97
CA LEU A 94 10.16 -25.99 47.61
C LEU A 94 9.60 -24.70 47.01
N LYS A 95 10.48 -23.74 46.72
CA LYS A 95 10.13 -22.41 46.22
C LYS A 95 10.56 -22.24 44.78
N GLN A 96 9.66 -21.73 43.93
CA GLN A 96 10.02 -21.29 42.58
C GLN A 96 10.65 -19.88 42.64
N VAL A 97 11.80 -19.70 42.01
CA VAL A 97 12.59 -18.46 42.09
C VAL A 97 11.87 -17.29 41.43
N GLU A 98 11.33 -17.47 40.23
CA GLU A 98 10.69 -16.39 39.46
C GLU A 98 9.49 -15.76 40.17
N THR A 99 8.59 -16.59 40.70
CA THR A 99 7.35 -16.13 41.33
C THR A 99 7.50 -15.93 42.84
N GLY A 100 8.52 -16.53 43.45
CA GLY A 100 8.68 -16.56 44.90
C GLY A 100 7.65 -17.42 45.63
N LEU A 101 6.84 -18.20 44.92
CA LEU A 101 5.78 -19.02 45.49
C LEU A 101 6.28 -20.43 45.82
N TYR A 102 5.58 -21.10 46.73
CA TYR A 102 5.83 -22.48 47.15
C TYR A 102 4.75 -23.42 46.63
N PHE A 103 5.06 -24.70 46.39
CA PHE A 103 4.01 -25.68 46.13
C PHE A 103 3.07 -25.75 47.33
N LYS A 104 1.77 -25.56 47.08
CA LYS A 104 0.72 -25.58 48.10
C LYS A 104 0.45 -27.01 48.54
N ASP A 105 0.25 -27.21 49.84
CA ASP A 105 -0.10 -28.50 50.40
C ASP A 105 -1.49 -28.94 49.98
N TYR A 106 -1.63 -30.24 49.75
CA TYR A 106 -2.90 -30.87 49.42
C TYR A 106 -2.88 -32.33 49.88
N GLU A 107 -3.88 -32.70 50.68
CA GLU A 107 -4.10 -34.09 51.07
C GLU A 107 -4.90 -34.80 49.97
N LEU A 108 -4.34 -35.89 49.44
CA LEU A 108 -5.02 -36.71 48.43
C LEU A 108 -6.16 -37.50 49.08
N GLY A 109 -7.29 -37.61 48.37
CA GLY A 109 -8.41 -38.47 48.77
C GLY A 109 -8.10 -39.96 48.65
N GLU A 110 -9.08 -40.80 49.02
CA GLU A 110 -8.96 -42.26 48.90
C GLU A 110 -8.88 -42.68 47.42
N ASN A 111 -7.82 -43.40 47.04
CA ASN A 111 -7.60 -44.04 45.73
C ASN A 111 -7.35 -43.15 44.51
N TYR A 112 -7.05 -41.87 44.68
CA TYR A 112 -6.76 -40.96 43.57
C TYR A 112 -5.43 -40.23 43.74
N ASP A 113 -4.81 -39.91 42.62
CA ASP A 113 -3.83 -38.84 42.54
C ASP A 113 -4.47 -37.55 42.03
N SER A 114 -3.71 -36.46 42.02
CA SER A 114 -4.23 -35.15 41.59
C SER A 114 -4.54 -35.06 40.09
N SER A 115 -4.18 -36.07 39.28
CA SER A 115 -4.54 -36.14 37.85
C SER A 115 -5.93 -36.74 37.62
N ASP A 116 -6.37 -37.66 38.50
CA ASP A 116 -7.70 -38.27 38.43
C ASP A 116 -8.81 -37.31 38.83
N LEU A 117 -8.56 -36.52 39.89
CA LEU A 117 -9.49 -35.51 40.42
C LEU A 117 -8.76 -34.19 40.61
N PRO A 118 -8.58 -33.38 39.55
CA PRO A 118 -7.87 -32.11 39.63
C PRO A 118 -8.52 -31.20 40.66
N PRO A 119 -7.89 -30.97 41.82
CA PRO A 119 -8.56 -30.31 42.93
C PRO A 119 -8.41 -28.79 42.88
N PHE A 120 -7.67 -28.28 41.89
CA PHE A 120 -7.26 -26.89 41.80
C PHE A 120 -8.04 -26.16 40.70
N SER A 121 -8.53 -24.97 41.04
CA SER A 121 -9.31 -24.12 40.13
C SER A 121 -8.49 -23.53 38.98
N ASN A 122 -7.16 -23.63 39.03
CA ASN A 122 -6.24 -23.16 38.01
C ASN A 122 -6.12 -24.10 36.78
N GLY A 123 -6.76 -25.27 36.82
CA GLY A 123 -6.69 -26.29 35.76
C GLY A 123 -5.35 -27.03 35.67
N ASP A 124 -4.47 -26.87 36.66
CA ASP A 124 -3.23 -27.63 36.81
C ASP A 124 -3.39 -28.74 37.87
N LEU A 125 -2.40 -29.63 37.96
CA LEU A 125 -2.40 -30.76 38.91
C LEU A 125 -1.70 -30.44 40.23
N THR A 126 -1.24 -29.20 40.37
CA THR A 126 -0.67 -28.60 41.59
C THR A 126 -1.07 -27.12 41.64
N GLU A 127 -0.96 -26.52 42.83
CA GLU A 127 -1.16 -25.09 43.04
C GLU A 127 0.06 -24.51 43.78
N MET A 128 0.36 -23.23 43.57
CA MET A 128 1.42 -22.52 44.29
C MET A 128 0.81 -21.49 45.24
N THR A 129 1.50 -21.17 46.33
CA THR A 129 1.06 -20.22 47.36
C THR A 129 2.22 -19.36 47.86
N ASP A 130 1.94 -18.10 48.20
CA ASP A 130 2.87 -17.21 48.92
C ASP A 130 2.80 -17.42 50.44
N ASN A 131 1.73 -18.06 50.92
CA ASN A 131 1.53 -18.36 52.32
C ASN A 131 2.31 -19.62 52.72
N LYS A 132 3.45 -19.43 53.39
CA LYS A 132 4.30 -20.54 53.89
C LYS A 132 3.56 -21.55 54.77
N ALA A 133 2.50 -21.15 55.48
CA ALA A 133 1.72 -22.08 56.30
C ALA A 133 0.85 -23.02 55.48
N GLN A 134 0.54 -22.64 54.24
CA GLN A 134 -0.17 -23.46 53.26
C GLN A 134 0.77 -24.20 52.30
N ALA A 135 2.09 -23.98 52.40
CA ALA A 135 3.07 -24.63 51.56
C ALA A 135 3.29 -26.09 52.00
N MET A 136 3.46 -26.98 51.03
CA MET A 136 3.79 -28.36 51.30
C MET A 136 5.20 -28.45 51.88
N LYS A 137 5.27 -29.18 52.99
CA LYS A 137 6.50 -29.57 53.66
C LYS A 137 6.98 -30.89 53.07
N PHE A 138 8.22 -30.93 52.60
CA PHE A 138 8.82 -32.11 51.96
C PHE A 138 10.02 -32.65 52.74
N THR A 139 10.18 -33.96 52.74
CA THR A 139 11.52 -34.58 52.78
C THR A 139 12.06 -34.72 51.36
N VAL A 140 13.36 -34.44 51.17
CA VAL A 140 14.04 -34.58 49.88
C VAL A 140 15.17 -35.58 50.04
N LEU A 141 14.97 -36.81 49.54
CA LEU A 141 15.86 -37.94 49.81
C LEU A 141 16.25 -38.64 48.50
N PRO A 142 17.46 -39.23 48.40
CA PRO A 142 17.83 -40.04 47.24
C PRO A 142 16.84 -41.20 47.09
N PHE A 143 16.48 -41.55 45.86
CA PHE A 143 15.59 -42.68 45.67
C PHE A 143 16.29 -44.01 45.99
N GLU A 144 15.49 -44.99 46.35
CA GLU A 144 15.85 -46.40 46.46
C GLU A 144 15.10 -47.15 45.35
N ASP A 145 15.84 -47.78 44.43
CA ASP A 145 15.24 -48.54 43.33
C ASP A 145 14.62 -49.84 43.86
N VAL A 146 13.30 -49.91 43.82
CA VAL A 146 12.51 -51.07 44.25
C VAL A 146 11.95 -51.87 43.07
N THR A 147 12.41 -51.60 41.83
CA THR A 147 11.90 -52.25 40.61
C THR A 147 11.99 -53.78 40.67
N SER A 148 13.10 -54.32 41.19
CA SER A 148 13.29 -55.77 41.30
C SER A 148 12.69 -56.38 42.56
N VAL A 149 11.99 -55.60 43.40
CA VAL A 149 11.47 -56.03 44.69
C VAL A 149 9.96 -56.25 44.60
N THR A 150 9.56 -57.52 44.44
CA THR A 150 8.14 -57.89 44.41
C THR A 150 7.44 -57.54 45.72
N GLY A 151 6.36 -56.76 45.65
CA GLY A 151 5.58 -56.39 46.83
C GLY A 151 6.26 -55.36 47.74
N ALA A 152 7.23 -54.59 47.23
CA ALA A 152 7.89 -53.53 48.00
C ALA A 152 6.87 -52.61 48.70
N SER A 153 7.04 -52.43 50.01
CA SER A 153 6.31 -51.43 50.78
C SER A 153 6.73 -50.04 50.33
N GLN A 154 5.77 -49.15 50.21
CA GLN A 154 6.02 -47.75 49.90
C GLN A 154 6.81 -47.09 51.04
N SER A 155 7.83 -46.31 50.71
CA SER A 155 8.65 -45.54 51.66
C SER A 155 8.84 -44.10 51.19
N ARG A 156 9.51 -43.26 51.98
CA ARG A 156 9.90 -41.91 51.52
C ARG A 156 10.90 -41.91 50.36
N THR A 157 11.55 -43.03 50.09
CA THR A 157 12.63 -43.15 49.10
C THR A 157 12.30 -44.11 47.96
N SER A 158 11.32 -44.98 48.11
CA SER A 158 11.00 -46.02 47.12
C SER A 158 10.66 -45.42 45.75
N ALA A 159 11.34 -45.91 44.71
CA ALA A 159 11.08 -45.57 43.31
C ALA A 159 11.07 -46.82 42.42
N HIS A 160 10.19 -46.84 41.42
CA HIS A 160 10.07 -47.90 40.42
C HIS A 160 10.29 -47.32 39.02
N ASN A 161 10.86 -48.08 38.10
CA ASN A 161 11.20 -47.58 36.76
C ASN A 161 10.07 -47.68 35.70
N ALA A 162 8.81 -47.83 36.10
CA ALA A 162 7.74 -48.15 35.15
C ALA A 162 7.39 -46.97 34.24
N LYS A 163 7.49 -45.73 34.75
CA LYS A 163 7.18 -44.49 34.03
C LYS A 163 8.32 -43.45 34.07
N GLN A 164 9.48 -43.82 34.63
CA GLN A 164 10.61 -42.94 34.83
C GLN A 164 11.94 -43.70 34.75
N ALA A 165 13.00 -43.02 34.32
CA ALA A 165 14.36 -43.57 34.27
C ALA A 165 15.04 -43.44 35.63
N LEU A 166 15.68 -44.52 36.08
CA LEU A 166 16.42 -44.63 37.35
C LEU A 166 17.92 -44.88 37.14
N ASP A 167 18.43 -44.62 35.93
CA ASP A 167 19.83 -44.82 35.53
C ASP A 167 20.79 -43.73 36.05
N GLN A 168 20.24 -42.61 36.53
CA GLN A 168 20.97 -41.50 37.14
C GLN A 168 20.52 -41.26 38.57
N VAL A 169 21.34 -40.56 39.37
CA VAL A 169 20.95 -40.15 40.72
C VAL A 169 19.76 -39.19 40.64
N GLY A 170 18.77 -39.41 41.50
CA GLY A 170 17.58 -38.59 41.62
C GLY A 170 17.04 -38.57 43.04
N PHE A 171 16.08 -37.69 43.29
CA PHE A 171 15.52 -37.45 44.61
C PHE A 171 14.01 -37.60 44.58
N VAL A 172 13.48 -38.17 45.66
CA VAL A 172 12.05 -38.24 45.93
C VAL A 172 11.67 -37.08 46.85
N PHE A 173 10.68 -36.31 46.42
CA PHE A 173 10.06 -35.24 47.20
C PHE A 173 8.80 -35.80 47.85
N THR A 174 8.88 -36.20 49.11
CA THR A 174 7.76 -36.78 49.85
C THR A 174 7.17 -35.77 50.80
N ARG A 175 5.85 -35.65 50.83
CA ARG A 175 5.13 -34.88 51.86
C ARG A 175 5.57 -35.34 53.26
N ALA A 176 5.83 -34.38 54.15
CA ALA A 176 6.36 -34.66 55.49
C ALA A 176 5.32 -35.43 56.32
N GLN A 177 4.06 -35.01 56.27
CA GLN A 177 2.94 -35.74 56.85
C GLN A 177 2.55 -36.93 55.97
N VAL A 178 2.38 -38.09 56.61
CA VAL A 178 1.74 -39.25 55.98
C VAL A 178 0.25 -38.97 55.79
N SER A 179 -0.35 -39.59 54.78
CA SER A 179 -1.79 -39.48 54.55
C SER A 179 -2.59 -40.06 55.71
N ASP A 180 -3.59 -39.29 56.16
CA ASP A 180 -4.53 -39.68 57.22
C ASP A 180 -5.97 -39.34 56.78
N PRO A 181 -6.83 -40.35 56.49
CA PRO A 181 -6.53 -41.78 56.57
C PRO A 181 -5.53 -42.24 55.48
N CYS A 182 -4.72 -43.25 55.82
CA CYS A 182 -3.85 -43.91 54.84
C CYS A 182 -4.73 -44.67 53.83
N ALA A 183 -4.61 -44.38 52.53
CA ALA A 183 -5.40 -45.13 51.56
C ALA A 183 -4.84 -46.53 51.36
N VAL A 184 -5.75 -47.40 50.96
CA VAL A 184 -5.51 -48.80 50.74
C VAL A 184 -6.11 -49.19 49.39
N ASP A 185 -5.38 -49.96 48.59
CA ASP A 185 -5.98 -50.56 47.40
C ASP A 185 -6.89 -51.74 47.77
N GLU A 186 -7.54 -52.31 46.76
CA GLU A 186 -8.43 -53.48 46.90
C GLU A 186 -7.74 -54.72 47.51
N SER A 187 -6.41 -54.78 47.45
CA SER A 187 -5.61 -55.86 48.04
C SER A 187 -5.24 -55.61 49.51
N GLY A 188 -5.59 -54.44 50.05
CA GLY A 188 -5.23 -54.00 51.40
C GLY A 188 -3.81 -53.41 51.49
N LYS A 189 -3.14 -53.17 50.36
CA LYS A 189 -1.82 -52.52 50.33
C LYS A 189 -1.96 -51.04 50.69
N GLN A 190 -1.16 -50.59 51.64
CA GLN A 190 -1.18 -49.21 52.13
C GLN A 190 -0.34 -48.26 51.27
N PHE A 191 -0.84 -47.05 51.08
CA PHE A 191 -0.17 -45.94 50.37
C PHE A 191 -0.05 -44.71 51.29
N PRO A 192 0.78 -44.77 52.34
CA PRO A 192 0.87 -43.70 53.35
C PRO A 192 1.54 -42.42 52.85
N TYR A 193 2.22 -42.43 51.70
CA TYR A 193 3.00 -41.29 51.23
C TYR A 193 2.42 -40.63 49.99
N THR A 194 2.45 -39.30 49.99
CA THR A 194 2.21 -38.43 48.84
C THR A 194 3.53 -37.84 48.37
N TYR A 195 3.79 -37.93 47.07
CA TYR A 195 4.99 -37.41 46.42
C TYR A 195 4.65 -36.26 45.47
N LEU A 196 5.63 -35.40 45.21
CA LEU A 196 5.63 -34.59 44.00
C LEU A 196 6.09 -35.46 42.82
N GLY A 197 5.17 -35.84 41.95
CA GLY A 197 5.43 -36.65 40.76
C GLY A 197 5.39 -35.87 39.45
N GLY A 198 5.55 -36.58 38.32
CA GLY A 198 5.43 -36.02 36.97
C GLY A 198 4.60 -36.82 35.97
N ILE A 199 3.59 -36.18 35.36
CA ILE A 199 2.75 -36.70 34.27
C ILE A 199 2.51 -35.59 33.23
N GLN A 200 3.57 -35.19 32.52
CA GLN A 200 3.67 -33.98 31.67
C GLN A 200 3.75 -32.64 32.41
N ARG A 201 3.26 -32.58 33.66
CA ARG A 201 3.43 -31.45 34.59
C ARG A 201 3.54 -31.99 36.02
N PRO A 202 3.97 -31.17 37.00
CA PRO A 202 4.00 -31.61 38.38
C PRO A 202 2.60 -31.92 38.90
N PHE A 203 2.49 -33.04 39.60
CA PHE A 203 1.26 -33.50 40.22
C PHE A 203 1.57 -34.12 41.58
N PHE A 204 0.60 -34.16 42.48
CA PHE A 204 0.69 -34.96 43.70
C PHE A 204 0.28 -36.40 43.41
N SER A 205 1.21 -37.31 43.67
CA SER A 205 1.16 -38.73 43.29
C SER A 205 1.30 -39.62 44.51
N ARG A 206 0.63 -40.77 44.50
CA ARG A 206 0.86 -41.86 45.47
C ARG A 206 1.80 -42.92 44.90
N TRP A 207 2.12 -42.82 43.62
CA TRP A 207 2.81 -43.86 42.89
C TRP A 207 4.32 -43.64 42.96
N THR A 208 5.05 -44.75 43.09
CA THR A 208 6.52 -44.75 43.18
C THR A 208 7.19 -44.76 41.81
N ASP A 209 6.43 -44.86 40.73
CA ASP A 209 6.93 -44.91 39.36
C ASP A 209 6.99 -43.54 38.66
N THR A 210 6.58 -42.48 39.34
CA THR A 210 6.49 -41.11 38.80
C THR A 210 7.13 -40.05 39.70
N ASN A 211 7.76 -40.44 40.80
CA ASN A 211 8.12 -39.59 41.94
C ASN A 211 9.58 -39.10 41.98
N VAL A 212 10.42 -39.46 41.00
CA VAL A 212 11.83 -39.08 40.98
C VAL A 212 12.04 -37.79 40.21
N HIS A 213 12.86 -36.90 40.78
CA HIS A 213 13.38 -35.71 40.11
C HIS A 213 14.90 -35.72 40.14
N GLN A 214 15.51 -35.49 38.98
CA GLN A 214 16.93 -35.20 38.88
C GLN A 214 17.15 -33.72 39.20
N ILE A 215 18.16 -33.43 40.03
CA ILE A 215 18.45 -32.06 40.47
C ILE A 215 19.79 -31.64 39.91
N TYR A 216 19.80 -30.57 39.12
CA TYR A 216 21.02 -30.02 38.52
C TYR A 216 21.32 -28.63 39.09
N THR A 217 22.59 -28.30 39.27
CA THR A 217 22.99 -26.89 39.39
C THR A 217 22.60 -26.15 38.12
N VAL A 218 22.47 -24.83 38.20
CA VAL A 218 22.16 -23.99 37.03
C VAL A 218 23.41 -23.27 36.54
N ASN A 219 23.70 -23.38 35.26
CA ASN A 219 24.63 -22.51 34.58
C ASN A 219 23.86 -21.29 34.04
N GLU A 220 24.09 -20.12 34.61
CA GLU A 220 23.57 -18.84 34.11
C GLU A 220 24.67 -18.10 33.35
N LYS A 221 24.36 -17.68 32.12
CA LYS A 221 25.26 -16.80 31.36
C LYS A 221 25.32 -15.43 32.02
N THR A 222 26.53 -14.89 32.15
CA THR A 222 26.76 -13.55 32.73
C THR A 222 27.61 -12.71 31.78
N GLY A 223 27.69 -11.40 32.06
CA GLY A 223 28.55 -10.49 31.29
C GLY A 223 28.31 -10.55 29.79
N LEU A 224 29.39 -10.69 29.03
CA LEU A 224 29.36 -10.68 27.56
C LEU A 224 28.60 -11.87 26.99
N GLU A 225 28.74 -13.06 27.61
CA GLU A 225 28.08 -14.28 27.12
C GLU A 225 26.55 -14.15 27.15
N LYS A 226 26.02 -13.44 28.16
CA LYS A 226 24.60 -13.13 28.25
C LYS A 226 24.16 -12.19 27.12
N ILE A 227 24.87 -11.08 26.92
CA ILE A 227 24.57 -10.12 25.85
C ILE A 227 24.64 -10.79 24.47
N VAL A 228 25.66 -11.61 24.22
CA VAL A 228 25.81 -12.38 22.97
C VAL A 228 24.62 -13.31 22.77
N ALA A 229 24.18 -14.03 23.81
CA ALA A 229 23.02 -14.92 23.70
C ALA A 229 21.74 -14.16 23.32
N TYR A 230 21.51 -12.98 23.90
CA TYR A 230 20.38 -12.13 23.56
C TYR A 230 20.51 -11.56 22.14
N ALA A 231 21.66 -10.98 21.80
CA ALA A 231 21.89 -10.43 20.48
C ALA A 231 21.77 -11.50 19.38
N MET A 232 22.24 -12.72 19.60
CA MET A 232 22.06 -13.82 18.64
C MET A 232 20.62 -14.31 18.54
N ALA A 233 19.86 -14.29 19.64
CA ALA A 233 18.47 -14.69 19.62
C ALA A 233 17.61 -13.70 18.83
N TYR A 234 17.80 -12.39 19.05
CA TYR A 234 16.97 -11.36 18.44
C TYR A 234 17.57 -10.76 17.15
N PHE A 235 18.89 -10.75 17.01
CA PHE A 235 19.61 -10.21 15.84
C PHE A 235 20.66 -11.21 15.31
N PRO A 236 20.26 -12.42 14.87
CA PRO A 236 21.20 -13.46 14.42
C PRO A 236 22.02 -13.09 13.17
N GLY A 237 21.59 -12.06 12.42
CA GLY A 237 22.31 -11.46 11.30
C GLY A 237 22.27 -9.94 11.38
N SER A 238 22.90 -9.26 10.41
CA SER A 238 22.90 -7.79 10.36
C SER A 238 21.47 -7.24 10.35
N PRO A 239 21.10 -6.37 11.32
CA PRO A 239 19.80 -5.73 11.36
C PRO A 239 19.45 -4.94 10.11
N GLU A 240 20.41 -4.24 9.47
CA GLU A 240 20.15 -3.50 8.23
C GLU A 240 19.69 -4.40 7.07
N SER A 241 20.15 -5.65 7.03
CA SER A 241 19.74 -6.61 6.01
C SER A 241 18.34 -7.17 6.27
N ALA A 242 18.00 -7.41 7.54
CA ALA A 242 16.69 -7.97 7.93
C ALA A 242 15.58 -6.90 7.97
N PHE A 243 15.95 -5.66 8.31
CA PHE A 243 15.05 -4.53 8.49
C PHE A 243 15.55 -3.38 7.62
N PRO A 244 15.27 -3.39 6.29
CA PRO A 244 15.77 -2.35 5.40
C PRO A 244 15.26 -0.97 5.86
N PRO A 245 16.15 0.00 6.10
CA PRO A 245 15.77 1.32 6.58
C PRO A 245 15.20 2.18 5.45
N GLY A 246 14.19 2.99 5.75
CA GLY A 246 13.56 3.87 4.77
C GLY A 246 12.34 4.60 5.35
N VAL A 247 11.71 5.43 4.52
CA VAL A 247 10.52 6.21 4.89
C VAL A 247 9.25 5.75 4.18
N ASP A 248 9.40 4.92 3.15
CA ASP A 248 8.31 4.42 2.34
C ASP A 248 7.68 3.14 2.94
N PRO A 249 6.42 2.82 2.58
CA PRO A 249 5.84 1.55 2.96
C PRO A 249 6.73 0.36 2.59
N GLY A 250 6.86 -0.59 3.51
CA GLY A 250 7.69 -1.78 3.37
C GLY A 250 9.07 -1.68 4.03
N TYR A 251 9.50 -0.46 4.37
CA TYR A 251 10.73 -0.20 5.12
C TYR A 251 10.48 -0.05 6.62
N TYR A 252 11.58 0.09 7.37
CA TYR A 252 11.60 0.31 8.82
C TYR A 252 12.23 1.68 9.16
N PRO A 253 11.83 2.32 10.28
CA PRO A 253 12.39 3.59 10.70
C PRO A 253 13.90 3.54 10.86
N ALA A 254 14.62 4.39 10.12
CA ALA A 254 16.08 4.35 10.05
C ALA A 254 16.77 4.50 11.41
N ASN A 255 16.17 5.25 12.35
CA ASN A 255 16.70 5.40 13.70
C ASN A 255 16.69 4.10 14.51
N LEU A 256 15.63 3.28 14.38
CA LEU A 256 15.52 2.00 15.09
C LEU A 256 16.48 0.96 14.50
N VAL A 257 16.58 0.92 13.16
CA VAL A 257 17.50 0.02 12.45
C VAL A 257 18.95 0.36 12.80
N ALA A 258 19.32 1.65 12.79
CA ALA A 258 20.66 2.10 13.15
C ALA A 258 21.02 1.74 14.61
N GLU A 259 20.06 1.84 15.53
CA GLU A 259 20.27 1.42 16.91
C GLU A 259 20.50 -0.10 17.02
N ALA A 260 19.74 -0.91 16.30
CA ALA A 260 19.91 -2.36 16.31
C ALA A 260 21.23 -2.76 15.66
N GLN A 261 21.61 -2.11 14.56
CA GLN A 261 22.90 -2.32 13.90
C GLN A 261 24.06 -1.95 14.84
N LYS A 262 23.93 -0.87 15.62
CA LYS A 262 24.91 -0.50 16.64
C LYS A 262 25.07 -1.58 17.72
N ILE A 263 23.99 -2.22 18.16
CA ILE A 263 24.06 -3.36 19.08
C ILE A 263 24.84 -4.51 18.44
N TYR A 264 24.50 -4.87 17.20
CA TYR A 264 25.17 -5.94 16.46
C TYR A 264 26.69 -5.68 16.34
N ASP A 265 27.06 -4.45 15.97
CA ASP A 265 28.46 -4.03 15.81
C ASP A 265 29.20 -4.01 17.16
N ASN A 266 28.56 -3.50 18.21
CA ASN A 266 29.11 -3.49 19.56
C ASN A 266 29.41 -4.90 20.05
N VAL A 267 28.48 -5.84 19.88
CA VAL A 267 28.67 -7.24 20.29
C VAL A 267 29.83 -7.88 19.52
N GLY A 268 29.92 -7.64 18.22
CA GLY A 268 31.06 -8.09 17.42
C GLY A 268 32.39 -7.53 17.91
N ALA A 269 32.45 -6.25 18.28
CA ALA A 269 33.64 -5.61 18.83
C ALA A 269 34.01 -6.15 20.23
N TRP A 270 33.03 -6.27 21.13
CA TRP A 270 33.25 -6.71 22.51
C TRP A 270 33.71 -8.16 22.62
N GLN A 271 33.41 -9.01 21.63
CA GLN A 271 33.99 -10.36 21.57
C GLN A 271 35.52 -10.36 21.45
N GLU A 272 36.11 -9.31 20.89
CA GLU A 272 37.57 -9.16 20.79
C GLU A 272 38.13 -8.32 21.94
N SER A 273 37.43 -7.26 22.35
CA SER A 273 37.93 -6.30 23.35
C SER A 273 37.49 -6.56 24.80
N GLY A 274 36.52 -7.45 25.02
CA GLY A 274 35.78 -7.55 26.27
C GLY A 274 34.75 -6.41 26.45
N LEU A 275 33.94 -6.52 27.51
CA LEU A 275 32.92 -5.51 27.83
C LEU A 275 33.54 -4.18 28.30
N PRO A 276 32.96 -3.05 27.88
CA PRO A 276 33.34 -1.74 28.38
C PRO A 276 33.00 -1.62 29.87
N GLU A 277 33.70 -0.75 30.60
CA GLU A 277 33.66 -0.67 32.06
C GLU A 277 32.22 -0.48 32.60
N GLU A 278 31.45 0.38 31.94
CA GLU A 278 30.06 0.69 32.26
C GLU A 278 29.09 -0.48 32.10
N LEU A 279 29.46 -1.53 31.35
CA LEU A 279 28.66 -2.73 31.16
C LEU A 279 29.18 -3.93 31.97
N ARG A 280 30.09 -3.74 32.94
CA ARG A 280 30.64 -4.85 33.74
C ARG A 280 29.78 -5.22 34.95
N THR A 281 28.76 -4.43 35.28
CA THR A 281 27.82 -4.76 36.35
C THR A 281 26.66 -5.60 35.84
N GLU A 282 26.11 -6.46 36.69
CA GLU A 282 24.96 -7.29 36.35
C GLU A 282 23.73 -6.45 35.96
N GLU A 283 23.50 -5.33 36.67
CA GLU A 283 22.42 -4.40 36.37
C GLU A 283 22.55 -3.80 34.96
N ALA A 284 23.76 -3.37 34.57
CA ALA A 284 24.00 -2.81 33.25
C ALA A 284 23.88 -3.85 32.13
N VAL A 285 24.38 -5.08 32.36
CA VAL A 285 24.20 -6.20 31.43
C VAL A 285 22.72 -6.52 31.24
N ASN A 286 21.95 -6.59 32.32
CA ASN A 286 20.51 -6.88 32.28
C ASN A 286 19.74 -5.75 31.57
N ALA A 287 20.08 -4.48 31.82
CA ALA A 287 19.49 -3.34 31.13
C ALA A 287 19.80 -3.37 29.63
N TYR A 288 21.02 -3.73 29.24
CA TYR A 288 21.40 -3.87 27.83
C TYR A 288 20.62 -5.01 27.15
N CYS A 289 20.49 -6.16 27.82
CA CYS A 289 19.69 -7.28 27.33
C CYS A 289 18.19 -6.90 27.20
N ALA A 290 17.64 -6.19 28.18
CA ALA A 290 16.27 -5.69 28.09
C ALA A 290 16.07 -4.75 26.89
N ARG A 291 17.05 -3.88 26.61
CA ARG A 291 17.01 -2.99 25.44
C ARG A 291 17.06 -3.76 24.12
N ILE A 292 17.82 -4.86 24.04
CA ILE A 292 17.82 -5.75 22.86
C ILE A 292 16.41 -6.28 22.58
N VAL A 293 15.72 -6.79 23.63
CA VAL A 293 14.35 -7.32 23.51
C VAL A 293 13.38 -6.22 23.09
N GLU A 294 13.39 -5.09 23.79
CA GLU A 294 12.51 -3.95 23.51
C GLU A 294 12.68 -3.45 22.07
N LEU A 295 13.93 -3.29 21.62
CA LEU A 295 14.22 -2.81 20.26
C LEU A 295 13.77 -3.81 19.19
N ALA A 296 13.94 -5.12 19.44
CA ALA A 296 13.44 -6.15 18.54
C ALA A 296 11.90 -6.12 18.42
N GLU A 297 11.19 -5.91 19.54
CA GLU A 297 9.73 -5.75 19.54
C GLU A 297 9.27 -4.47 18.83
N LEU A 298 9.98 -3.35 19.05
CA LEU A 298 9.73 -2.09 18.35
C LEU A 298 9.91 -2.27 16.84
N LEU A 299 11.02 -2.87 16.42
CA LEU A 299 11.30 -3.15 15.01
C LEU A 299 10.20 -4.01 14.39
N ALA A 300 9.79 -5.10 15.04
CA ALA A 300 8.73 -5.98 14.57
C ALA A 300 7.39 -5.24 14.31
N LYS A 301 7.08 -4.23 15.12
CA LYS A 301 5.84 -3.43 15.02
C LYS A 301 5.97 -2.21 14.12
N SER A 302 7.20 -1.79 13.80
CA SER A 302 7.50 -0.52 13.14
C SER A 302 7.49 -0.56 11.61
N LEU A 303 7.17 -1.70 11.00
CA LEU A 303 7.01 -1.79 9.55
C LEU A 303 6.08 -0.67 9.07
N ILE A 304 6.58 0.17 8.17
CA ILE A 304 5.79 1.24 7.57
C ILE A 304 4.77 0.57 6.66
N LYS A 305 3.49 0.70 7.00
CA LYS A 305 2.38 0.12 6.23
C LYS A 305 1.94 1.10 5.13
N VAL A 306 1.24 0.56 4.13
CA VAL A 306 0.55 1.41 3.15
C VAL A 306 -0.64 2.07 3.85
N GLU A 307 -0.70 3.40 3.80
CA GLU A 307 -1.79 4.21 4.35
C GLU A 307 -2.42 5.06 3.24
N THR A 308 -3.53 5.75 3.52
CA THR A 308 -4.14 6.66 2.55
C THR A 308 -3.15 7.77 2.14
N GLY A 309 -2.95 7.96 0.85
CA GLY A 309 -1.98 8.93 0.32
C GLY A 309 -1.72 8.77 -1.18
N TYR A 310 -0.71 9.48 -1.68
CA TYR A 310 -0.28 9.41 -3.08
C TYR A 310 1.02 8.60 -3.20
N TYR A 311 1.08 7.73 -4.20
CA TYR A 311 2.21 6.83 -4.38
C TYR A 311 2.57 6.66 -5.85
N PHE A 312 3.86 6.52 -6.13
CA PHE A 312 4.29 5.75 -7.29
C PHE A 312 4.28 4.27 -6.91
N ILE A 313 3.65 3.44 -7.74
CA ILE A 313 3.56 1.99 -7.53
C ILE A 313 4.39 1.31 -8.62
N ARG A 314 5.33 0.45 -8.23
CA ARG A 314 6.20 -0.28 -9.17
C ARG A 314 6.42 -1.72 -8.76
N ASP A 315 6.74 -2.57 -9.72
CA ASP A 315 7.20 -3.93 -9.41
C ASP A 315 8.64 -3.95 -8.80
N SER A 316 9.05 -5.11 -8.30
CA SER A 316 10.31 -5.28 -7.57
C SER A 316 11.48 -5.74 -8.43
N ARG A 317 11.35 -5.62 -9.76
CA ARG A 317 12.41 -5.98 -10.69
C ARG A 317 13.56 -4.97 -10.64
N GLU A 318 14.74 -5.40 -11.08
CA GLU A 318 15.91 -4.51 -11.19
C GLU A 318 15.65 -3.32 -12.12
N THR A 319 14.99 -3.58 -13.25
CA THR A 319 14.40 -2.53 -14.10
C THR A 319 12.92 -2.44 -13.78
N PRO A 320 12.53 -1.51 -12.89
CA PRO A 320 11.17 -1.47 -12.38
C PRO A 320 10.16 -1.04 -13.45
N ARG A 321 8.94 -1.52 -13.28
CA ARG A 321 7.80 -1.13 -14.10
C ARG A 321 6.78 -0.39 -13.26
N TYR A 322 6.58 0.89 -13.56
CA TYR A 322 5.66 1.76 -12.85
C TYR A 322 4.24 1.63 -13.37
N TRP A 323 3.25 1.66 -12.48
CA TRP A 323 1.85 1.56 -12.85
C TRP A 323 1.40 2.78 -13.63
N ARG A 324 0.78 2.54 -14.78
CA ARG A 324 0.25 3.57 -15.68
C ARG A 324 -1.11 3.16 -16.25
N PRO A 325 -2.11 4.06 -16.23
CA PRO A 325 -3.36 3.86 -16.95
C PRO A 325 -3.18 4.12 -18.44
N VAL A 326 -3.82 3.31 -19.29
CA VAL A 326 -3.92 3.56 -20.73
C VAL A 326 -5.35 3.95 -21.09
N VAL A 327 -5.49 5.14 -21.68
CA VAL A 327 -6.80 5.76 -21.99
C VAL A 327 -7.34 5.34 -23.37
N GLN A 328 -6.47 4.88 -24.29
CA GLN A 328 -6.87 4.40 -25.62
C GLN A 328 -7.05 2.86 -25.60
N ASP A 329 -8.13 2.36 -26.22
CA ASP A 329 -8.51 0.95 -26.41
C ASP A 329 -8.34 0.00 -25.20
N ASN A 330 -9.46 -0.51 -24.68
CA ASN A 330 -9.58 -1.48 -23.59
C ASN A 330 -9.26 -1.02 -22.16
N LYS A 331 -8.98 0.28 -21.93
CA LYS A 331 -8.77 0.87 -20.59
C LYS A 331 -7.81 0.06 -19.71
N GLN A 332 -6.66 -0.36 -20.23
CA GLN A 332 -5.78 -1.29 -19.51
C GLN A 332 -4.95 -0.60 -18.42
N LEU A 333 -4.67 -1.34 -17.34
CA LEU A 333 -3.63 -1.01 -16.37
C LEU A 333 -2.33 -1.73 -16.77
N LEU A 334 -1.25 -0.97 -16.94
CA LEU A 334 0.06 -1.49 -17.35
C LEU A 334 1.17 -1.17 -16.35
N GLY A 335 2.18 -2.02 -16.31
CA GLY A 335 3.50 -1.73 -15.78
C GLY A 335 4.42 -1.21 -16.89
N TRP A 336 4.80 0.06 -16.78
CA TRP A 336 5.59 0.80 -17.76
C TRP A 336 7.08 0.81 -17.41
N SER A 337 7.91 0.26 -18.29
CA SER A 337 9.36 0.11 -18.06
C SER A 337 10.20 1.33 -18.45
N ALA A 338 9.66 2.27 -19.21
CA ALA A 338 10.39 3.43 -19.74
C ALA A 338 10.18 4.71 -18.90
N TYR A 339 9.98 4.57 -17.58
CA TYR A 339 9.77 5.70 -16.68
C TYR A 339 10.75 5.67 -15.51
N THR A 340 11.28 6.83 -15.17
CA THR A 340 12.11 7.08 -14.00
C THR A 340 11.56 8.33 -13.33
N VAL A 341 11.34 8.26 -12.01
CA VAL A 341 10.80 9.39 -11.25
C VAL A 341 11.79 10.55 -11.31
N PRO A 342 11.43 11.71 -11.90
CA PRO A 342 12.31 12.87 -11.94
C PRO A 342 12.40 13.54 -10.56
N GLU A 343 13.46 14.33 -10.34
CA GLU A 343 13.63 15.11 -9.12
C GLU A 343 12.53 16.17 -8.94
N VAL A 344 12.08 16.77 -10.06
CA VAL A 344 10.94 17.69 -10.11
C VAL A 344 9.84 17.03 -10.91
N LEU A 345 8.67 16.85 -10.29
CA LEU A 345 7.53 16.19 -10.93
C LEU A 345 6.99 17.00 -12.10
N ASP A 346 6.55 16.30 -13.14
CA ASP A 346 6.04 16.85 -14.38
C ASP A 346 4.71 16.19 -14.81
N VAL A 347 4.23 16.53 -16.00
CA VAL A 347 2.97 15.97 -16.55
C VAL A 347 3.07 14.47 -16.78
N GLU A 348 4.24 13.94 -17.17
CA GLU A 348 4.41 12.49 -17.30
C GLU A 348 4.34 11.82 -15.92
N SER A 349 4.93 12.43 -14.90
CA SER A 349 4.88 11.96 -13.51
C SER A 349 3.45 11.73 -13.04
N ALA A 350 2.54 12.66 -13.36
CA ALA A 350 1.12 12.55 -13.01
C ALA A 350 0.46 11.25 -13.51
N ARG A 351 0.93 10.69 -14.63
CA ARG A 351 0.42 9.43 -15.20
C ARG A 351 0.80 8.19 -14.40
N HIS A 352 1.79 8.30 -13.51
CA HIS A 352 2.27 7.20 -12.67
C HIS A 352 1.94 7.40 -11.19
N ILE A 353 1.26 8.50 -10.83
CA ILE A 353 0.83 8.80 -9.46
C ILE A 353 -0.56 8.18 -9.22
N TRP A 354 -0.66 7.45 -8.11
CA TRP A 354 -1.87 6.79 -7.66
C TRP A 354 -2.27 7.28 -6.28
N LYS A 355 -3.52 7.72 -6.16
CA LYS A 355 -4.15 7.92 -4.86
C LYS A 355 -4.61 6.58 -4.32
N VAL A 356 -3.99 6.14 -3.24
CA VAL A 356 -4.38 4.94 -2.49
C VAL A 356 -5.29 5.38 -1.37
N THR A 357 -6.46 4.76 -1.25
CA THR A 357 -7.37 4.99 -0.12
C THR A 357 -7.51 3.70 0.68
N LYS A 358 -7.14 3.76 1.96
CA LYS A 358 -7.34 2.68 2.92
C LYS A 358 -8.70 2.83 3.61
N SER A 359 -9.42 1.74 3.73
CA SER A 359 -10.70 1.63 4.45
C SER A 359 -10.83 0.25 5.07
N SER A 360 -11.96 -0.02 5.74
CA SER A 360 -12.21 -1.31 6.39
C SER A 360 -13.52 -1.92 5.92
N VAL A 361 -13.52 -3.21 5.59
CA VAL A 361 -14.73 -3.97 5.24
C VAL A 361 -14.94 -5.07 6.27
N LYS A 362 -16.17 -5.24 6.74
CA LYS A 362 -16.49 -6.32 7.66
C LYS A 362 -16.44 -7.66 6.95
N ASN A 363 -15.55 -8.54 7.38
CA ASN A 363 -15.43 -9.90 6.90
C ASN A 363 -16.66 -10.71 7.35
N ALA A 364 -17.40 -11.25 6.39
CA ALA A 364 -18.62 -11.99 6.67
C ALA A 364 -18.38 -13.37 7.32
N THR A 365 -17.16 -13.91 7.21
CA THR A 365 -16.79 -15.23 7.73
C THR A 365 -16.19 -15.16 9.14
N THR A 366 -15.28 -14.22 9.38
CA THR A 366 -14.63 -14.07 10.70
C THR A 366 -15.37 -13.09 11.61
N GLY A 367 -16.19 -12.19 11.05
CA GLY A 367 -16.88 -11.12 11.78
C GLY A 367 -15.98 -9.93 12.13
N GLU A 368 -14.68 -10.01 11.80
CA GLU A 368 -13.67 -8.97 11.99
C GLU A 368 -13.67 -7.97 10.83
N ASN A 369 -12.92 -6.87 10.94
CA ASN A 369 -12.77 -5.90 9.86
C ASN A 369 -11.44 -6.13 9.12
N ASP A 370 -11.52 -6.33 7.81
CA ASP A 370 -10.35 -6.43 6.93
C ASP A 370 -10.00 -5.04 6.41
N ASP A 371 -8.71 -4.69 6.44
CA ASP A 371 -8.18 -3.51 5.76
C ASP A 371 -8.27 -3.73 4.23
N VAL A 372 -8.93 -2.82 3.53
CA VAL A 372 -9.04 -2.82 2.06
C VAL A 372 -8.58 -1.50 1.46
N TYR A 373 -8.09 -1.60 0.23
CA TYR A 373 -7.44 -0.51 -0.49
C TYR A 373 -8.10 -0.32 -1.85
N THR A 374 -8.21 0.93 -2.29
CA THR A 374 -8.59 1.31 -3.65
C THR A 374 -7.45 2.11 -4.28
N PHE A 375 -7.27 1.98 -5.60
CA PHE A 375 -6.20 2.63 -6.35
C PHE A 375 -6.81 3.53 -7.42
N GLN A 376 -6.77 4.85 -7.22
CA GLN A 376 -7.25 5.82 -8.19
C GLN A 376 -6.08 6.46 -8.92
N SER A 377 -6.11 6.44 -10.25
CA SER A 377 -5.14 7.16 -11.07
C SER A 377 -5.35 8.67 -10.90
N TYR A 378 -4.29 9.39 -10.55
CA TYR A 378 -4.34 10.84 -10.44
C TYR A 378 -4.58 11.52 -11.80
N PHE A 379 -4.08 10.93 -12.89
CA PHE A 379 -4.20 11.50 -14.23
C PHE A 379 -5.60 11.36 -14.85
N THR A 380 -6.28 10.24 -14.60
CA THR A 380 -7.57 9.92 -15.25
C THR A 380 -8.77 10.04 -14.32
N ASN A 381 -8.55 10.08 -13.00
CA ASN A 381 -9.57 9.92 -11.95
C ASN A 381 -10.33 8.57 -11.97
N GLU A 382 -9.88 7.61 -12.78
CA GLU A 382 -10.41 6.26 -12.82
C GLU A 382 -9.67 5.34 -11.84
N PHE A 383 -10.31 4.24 -11.44
CA PHE A 383 -9.79 3.26 -10.49
C PHE A 383 -9.25 2.02 -11.18
N ALA A 384 -8.22 1.40 -10.59
CA ALA A 384 -7.84 0.04 -10.96
C ALA A 384 -9.00 -0.92 -10.66
N SER A 385 -9.34 -1.76 -11.64
CA SER A 385 -10.44 -2.73 -11.54
C SER A 385 -9.97 -4.13 -11.86
N ALA A 386 -10.45 -5.08 -11.06
CA ALA A 386 -10.31 -6.52 -11.24
C ALA A 386 -11.29 -7.09 -12.28
N THR A 387 -12.12 -6.24 -12.91
CA THR A 387 -13.09 -6.62 -13.92
C THR A 387 -12.40 -6.66 -15.29
N THR A 388 -12.31 -7.85 -15.89
CA THR A 388 -11.62 -8.06 -17.17
C THR A 388 -12.61 -7.98 -18.33
N THR A 389 -12.43 -7.09 -19.31
CA THR A 389 -13.11 -7.16 -20.62
C THR A 389 -12.47 -8.21 -21.55
N SER A 390 -11.24 -8.65 -21.25
CA SER A 390 -10.55 -9.75 -21.90
C SER A 390 -9.59 -10.41 -20.90
N GLY A 391 -9.76 -11.71 -20.63
CA GLY A 391 -8.85 -12.63 -19.92
C GLY A 391 -7.85 -12.04 -18.91
N ASP A 392 -8.02 -12.34 -17.63
CA ASP A 392 -7.04 -12.20 -16.52
C ASP A 392 -6.27 -10.87 -16.41
N ARG A 393 -6.72 -9.76 -17.02
CA ARG A 393 -6.04 -8.45 -17.01
C ARG A 393 -6.81 -7.38 -16.27
N PHE A 394 -6.10 -6.58 -15.49
CA PHE A 394 -6.67 -5.44 -14.78
C PHE A 394 -6.91 -4.26 -15.74
N THR A 395 -8.02 -3.56 -15.51
CA THR A 395 -8.46 -2.41 -16.33
C THR A 395 -8.71 -1.18 -15.46
N MET A 396 -9.08 -0.06 -16.08
CA MET A 396 -9.51 1.18 -15.44
C MET A 396 -11.03 1.28 -15.47
N ALA A 397 -11.65 1.61 -14.34
CA ALA A 397 -13.09 1.74 -14.18
C ALA A 397 -13.46 3.06 -13.47
N ALA A 398 -14.71 3.51 -13.66
CA ALA A 398 -15.22 4.70 -12.97
C ALA A 398 -15.47 4.45 -11.48
N GLU A 399 -15.81 3.21 -11.11
CA GLU A 399 -16.09 2.80 -9.74
C GLU A 399 -14.92 1.96 -9.18
N PRO A 400 -14.64 2.06 -7.87
CA PRO A 400 -13.52 1.35 -7.24
C PRO A 400 -13.82 -0.13 -7.01
N ASP A 401 -12.83 -0.99 -7.26
CA ASP A 401 -12.76 -2.33 -6.68
C ASP A 401 -11.90 -2.29 -5.39
N ASN A 402 -12.22 -3.16 -4.45
CA ASN A 402 -11.46 -3.33 -3.21
C ASN A 402 -10.32 -4.34 -3.40
N PHE A 403 -9.18 -4.05 -2.79
CA PHE A 403 -8.00 -4.90 -2.78
C PHE A 403 -7.47 -5.10 -1.36
N THR A 404 -6.79 -6.21 -1.11
CA THR A 404 -5.96 -6.38 0.09
C THR A 404 -4.48 -6.30 -0.27
N ILE A 405 -3.67 -5.87 0.69
CA ILE A 405 -2.22 -5.77 0.57
C ILE A 405 -1.61 -6.60 1.69
N ASP A 406 -0.82 -7.61 1.32
CA ASP A 406 -0.15 -8.50 2.28
C ASP A 406 1.35 -8.56 2.03
N LYS A 407 2.10 -8.92 3.07
CA LYS A 407 3.53 -9.21 2.97
C LYS A 407 3.73 -10.73 3.05
N GLU A 408 4.13 -11.37 1.95
CA GLU A 408 4.46 -12.80 1.98
C GLU A 408 5.83 -13.02 2.65
N ALA A 409 5.90 -13.94 3.61
CA ALA A 409 7.07 -14.14 4.48
C ALA A 409 8.39 -14.39 3.73
N ALA A 410 8.38 -15.11 2.60
CA ALA A 410 9.59 -15.39 1.82
C ALA A 410 10.09 -14.19 0.98
N LEU A 411 9.21 -13.25 0.62
CA LEU A 411 9.53 -12.05 -0.15
C LEU A 411 9.89 -10.85 0.72
N ALA A 412 9.38 -10.87 1.96
CA ALA A 412 9.70 -9.93 3.02
C ALA A 412 11.21 -9.87 3.32
N GLU A 413 11.92 -10.97 3.11
CA GLU A 413 13.34 -11.14 3.41
C GLU A 413 14.29 -10.34 2.49
N GLN A 414 13.82 -9.75 1.37
CA GLN A 414 14.74 -9.21 0.37
C GLN A 414 14.45 -7.80 -0.18
N THR A 415 13.22 -7.26 -0.06
CA THR A 415 12.85 -6.14 -0.97
C THR A 415 11.97 -5.02 -0.43
N GLY A 416 11.38 -5.11 0.76
CA GLY A 416 10.43 -4.07 1.23
C GLY A 416 9.17 -3.97 0.34
N SER A 417 8.76 -5.08 -0.26
CA SER A 417 7.65 -5.14 -1.22
C SER A 417 6.41 -5.83 -0.65
N PHE A 418 5.26 -5.63 -1.30
CA PHE A 418 3.96 -6.19 -0.94
C PHE A 418 3.33 -6.95 -2.11
N VAL A 419 2.39 -7.84 -1.80
CA VAL A 419 1.55 -8.52 -2.78
C VAL A 419 0.13 -7.95 -2.68
N ILE A 420 -0.49 -7.71 -3.83
CA ILE A 420 -1.83 -7.13 -3.94
C ILE A 420 -2.81 -8.18 -4.44
N TYR A 421 -3.96 -8.30 -3.78
CA TYR A 421 -5.03 -9.23 -4.13
C TYR A 421 -6.34 -8.48 -4.37
N PRO A 422 -7.16 -8.87 -5.36
CA PRO A 422 -8.55 -8.48 -5.39
C PRO A 422 -9.26 -9.01 -4.13
N TYR A 423 -10.01 -8.14 -3.44
CA TYR A 423 -10.70 -8.50 -2.21
C TYR A 423 -11.68 -9.67 -2.45
N GLY A 424 -11.65 -10.66 -1.56
CA GLY A 424 -12.49 -11.87 -1.67
C GLY A 424 -12.03 -12.90 -2.70
N LYS A 425 -10.89 -12.71 -3.38
CA LYS A 425 -10.32 -13.67 -4.35
C LYS A 425 -8.95 -14.19 -3.91
N SER A 426 -8.92 -14.96 -2.82
CA SER A 426 -7.67 -15.52 -2.29
C SER A 426 -6.98 -16.43 -3.33
N GLY A 427 -5.65 -16.31 -3.42
CA GLY A 427 -4.82 -17.04 -4.39
C GLY A 427 -4.70 -16.40 -5.79
N GLN A 428 -5.42 -15.31 -6.06
CA GLN A 428 -5.31 -14.54 -7.31
C GLN A 428 -4.49 -13.27 -7.09
N LYS A 429 -3.16 -13.37 -7.21
CA LYS A 429 -2.24 -12.25 -6.99
C LYS A 429 -2.17 -11.37 -8.23
N MET A 430 -2.08 -10.06 -8.04
CA MET A 430 -1.73 -9.13 -9.10
C MET A 430 -0.28 -9.37 -9.54
N ASN A 431 -0.03 -9.27 -10.85
CA ASN A 431 1.28 -9.47 -11.45
C ASN A 431 1.49 -8.53 -12.62
N THR A 432 2.70 -7.96 -12.71
CA THR A 432 3.16 -7.33 -13.94
C THR A 432 3.83 -8.36 -14.83
N TYR A 433 3.19 -8.71 -15.95
CA TYR A 433 3.75 -9.63 -16.96
C TYR A 433 4.94 -9.01 -17.70
N ASN A 434 5.76 -9.86 -18.34
CA ASN A 434 6.95 -9.43 -19.10
C ASN A 434 6.63 -8.48 -20.26
N ASN A 435 5.42 -8.51 -20.81
CA ASN A 435 4.98 -7.55 -21.84
C ASN A 435 4.42 -6.23 -21.26
N GLY A 436 4.38 -6.07 -19.94
CA GLY A 436 3.91 -4.88 -19.25
C GLY A 436 2.43 -4.90 -18.90
N ALA A 437 1.64 -5.87 -19.39
CA ALA A 437 0.26 -6.01 -18.94
C ALA A 437 0.20 -6.39 -17.46
N ILE A 438 -0.76 -5.83 -16.72
CA ILE A 438 -1.02 -6.26 -15.35
C ILE A 438 -2.20 -7.22 -15.32
N GLY A 439 -2.00 -8.37 -14.68
CA GLY A 439 -2.99 -9.44 -14.64
C GLY A 439 -2.88 -10.34 -13.42
N ILE A 440 -3.68 -11.41 -13.39
CA ILE A 440 -3.72 -12.37 -12.29
C ILE A 440 -2.69 -13.48 -12.52
N TRP A 441 -1.83 -13.74 -11.54
CA TRP A 441 -0.87 -14.84 -11.60
C TRP A 441 -0.74 -15.51 -10.23
N ALA A 442 -0.83 -16.84 -10.19
CA ALA A 442 -0.84 -17.58 -8.92
C ALA A 442 0.55 -17.83 -8.33
N TRP A 443 1.61 -17.78 -9.14
CA TRP A 443 2.99 -17.96 -8.66
C TRP A 443 3.55 -16.68 -8.06
N THR A 444 4.67 -16.81 -7.35
CA THR A 444 5.36 -15.70 -6.72
C THR A 444 6.65 -15.39 -7.50
N ASP A 445 6.69 -14.26 -8.19
CA ASP A 445 7.91 -13.70 -8.81
C ASP A 445 8.03 -12.18 -8.56
N ALA A 446 9.12 -11.55 -9.04
CA ALA A 446 9.37 -10.12 -8.83
C ALA A 446 8.27 -9.18 -9.39
N GLY A 447 7.46 -9.64 -10.34
CA GLY A 447 6.31 -8.94 -10.89
C GLY A 447 5.05 -8.99 -10.03
N ASN A 448 4.98 -9.95 -9.10
CA ASN A 448 3.92 -10.02 -8.08
C ASN A 448 4.19 -9.13 -6.87
N CYS A 449 5.39 -8.55 -6.80
CA CYS A 449 5.85 -7.78 -5.65
C CYS A 449 5.89 -6.31 -5.99
N PHE A 450 5.04 -5.53 -5.33
CA PHE A 450 4.90 -4.10 -5.56
C PHE A 450 5.54 -3.29 -4.43
N ARG A 451 6.25 -2.25 -4.81
CA ARG A 451 6.77 -1.22 -3.90
C ARG A 451 5.95 0.04 -4.06
N PHE A 452 5.70 0.69 -2.93
CA PHE A 452 5.03 1.96 -2.84
C PHE A 452 6.08 3.01 -2.49
N GLN A 453 6.25 4.01 -3.36
CA GLN A 453 7.08 5.17 -3.09
C GLN A 453 6.15 6.35 -2.83
N THR A 454 6.23 6.93 -1.65
CA THR A 454 5.35 8.01 -1.20
C THR A 454 5.58 9.26 -2.03
N VAL A 455 4.50 9.95 -2.38
CA VAL A 455 4.52 11.25 -3.05
C VAL A 455 3.93 12.28 -2.11
N ASP A 456 4.67 13.38 -1.90
CA ASP A 456 4.20 14.48 -1.08
C ASP A 456 2.93 15.11 -1.68
N GLU A 457 1.88 15.24 -0.87
CA GLU A 457 0.59 15.78 -1.31
C GLU A 457 0.70 17.22 -1.84
N SER A 458 1.63 18.03 -1.29
CA SER A 458 1.88 19.39 -1.77
C SER A 458 2.51 19.41 -3.17
N ALA A 459 3.34 18.41 -3.49
CA ALA A 459 3.92 18.26 -4.83
C ALA A 459 2.85 17.86 -5.86
N VAL A 460 1.86 17.05 -5.45
CA VAL A 460 0.70 16.69 -6.29
C VAL A 460 -0.18 17.91 -6.55
N ALA A 461 -0.48 18.73 -5.55
CA ALA A 461 -1.27 19.96 -5.72
C ALA A 461 -0.63 20.95 -6.73
N GLY A 462 0.71 21.01 -6.77
CA GLY A 462 1.44 21.82 -7.77
C GLY A 462 1.33 21.30 -9.21
N LEU A 463 1.02 20.02 -9.41
CA LEU A 463 0.84 19.40 -10.73
C LEU A 463 -0.55 19.69 -11.34
N GLU A 464 -1.58 19.92 -10.51
CA GLU A 464 -2.96 20.05 -10.97
C GLU A 464 -3.12 21.19 -12.01
N GLU A 465 -2.52 22.34 -11.75
CA GLU A 465 -2.54 23.49 -12.66
C GLU A 465 -1.73 23.21 -13.94
N THR A 466 -0.60 22.50 -13.82
CA THR A 466 0.26 22.14 -14.95
C THR A 466 -0.44 21.16 -15.90
N ILE A 467 -1.17 20.16 -15.36
CA ILE A 467 -1.96 19.21 -16.14
C ILE A 467 -3.13 19.91 -16.83
N ARG A 468 -3.85 20.80 -16.12
CA ARG A 468 -4.90 21.63 -16.71
C ARG A 468 -4.39 22.46 -17.87
N GLN A 469 -3.23 23.10 -17.69
CA GLN A 469 -2.61 23.92 -18.72
C GLN A 469 -2.18 23.09 -19.93
N ALA A 470 -1.61 21.90 -19.72
CA ALA A 470 -1.24 20.99 -20.81
C ALA A 470 -2.48 20.55 -21.63
N ALA A 471 -3.57 20.16 -20.96
CA ALA A 471 -4.83 19.80 -21.62
C ALA A 471 -5.47 20.98 -22.37
N LEU A 472 -5.37 22.20 -21.83
CA LEU A 472 -5.80 23.43 -22.52
C LEU A 472 -4.93 23.72 -23.75
N ASN A 473 -3.62 23.51 -23.66
CA ASN A 473 -2.69 23.70 -24.77
C ASN A 473 -2.94 22.70 -25.92
N GLU A 474 -3.24 21.43 -25.62
CA GLU A 474 -3.63 20.45 -26.65
C GLU A 474 -4.93 20.85 -27.36
N LYS A 475 -5.96 21.28 -26.61
CA LYS A 475 -7.21 21.79 -27.21
C LYS A 475 -6.98 23.02 -28.09
N LEU A 476 -6.12 23.93 -27.65
CA LEU A 476 -5.75 25.13 -28.42
C LEU A 476 -5.00 24.77 -29.71
N GLN A 477 -4.12 23.78 -29.69
CA GLN A 477 -3.42 23.31 -30.89
C GLN A 477 -4.37 22.68 -31.91
N THR A 478 -5.36 21.90 -31.48
CA THR A 478 -6.40 21.36 -32.36
C THR A 478 -7.20 22.49 -33.02
N LEU A 479 -7.69 23.45 -32.22
CA LEU A 479 -8.43 24.61 -32.74
C LEU A 479 -7.59 25.45 -33.72
N LEU A 480 -6.29 25.64 -33.43
CA LEU A 480 -5.37 26.32 -34.32
C LEU A 480 -5.20 25.56 -35.64
N THR A 481 -5.10 24.23 -35.58
CA THR A 481 -4.97 23.37 -36.77
C THR A 481 -6.24 23.41 -37.63
N ASP A 482 -7.42 23.37 -37.00
CA ASP A 482 -8.71 23.51 -37.68
C ASP A 482 -8.84 24.88 -38.34
N ALA A 483 -8.49 25.96 -37.63
CA ALA A 483 -8.48 27.32 -38.17
C ALA A 483 -7.49 27.49 -39.34
N GLN A 484 -6.30 26.89 -39.25
CA GLN A 484 -5.32 26.88 -40.34
C GLN A 484 -5.78 26.06 -41.55
N THR A 485 -6.56 25.01 -41.32
CA THR A 485 -7.15 24.18 -42.39
C THR A 485 -8.26 24.95 -43.11
N LEU A 486 -9.14 25.61 -42.35
CA LEU A 486 -10.14 26.55 -42.88
C LEU A 486 -9.50 27.66 -43.71
N LYS A 487 -8.44 28.31 -43.20
CA LYS A 487 -7.69 29.33 -43.93
C LYS A 487 -7.08 28.82 -45.24
N ARG A 488 -6.56 27.58 -45.26
CA ARG A 488 -5.99 26.98 -46.48
C ARG A 488 -7.02 26.66 -47.54
N ASN A 489 -8.25 26.34 -47.14
CA ASN A 489 -9.33 26.01 -48.06
C ASN A 489 -9.97 27.25 -48.71
N ASN A 490 -9.79 28.44 -48.14
CA ASN A 490 -10.31 29.72 -48.65
C ASN A 490 -9.16 30.65 -49.07
N ASP A 491 -8.49 30.39 -50.20
CA ASP A 491 -7.49 31.24 -50.92
C ASP A 491 -6.40 32.00 -50.13
N GLY A 492 -6.29 31.77 -48.83
CA GLY A 492 -5.47 32.54 -47.90
C GLY A 492 -6.22 33.59 -47.07
N SER A 493 -7.50 33.88 -47.33
CA SER A 493 -8.31 34.87 -46.61
C SER A 493 -9.43 34.24 -45.74
N ILE A 494 -9.73 34.84 -44.58
CA ILE A 494 -10.89 34.49 -43.75
C ILE A 494 -11.94 35.56 -44.00
N GLY A 495 -12.68 35.47 -45.11
CA GLY A 495 -13.81 36.36 -45.35
C GLY A 495 -14.87 36.23 -44.24
N MET A 496 -15.47 37.33 -43.79
CA MET A 496 -16.50 37.29 -42.73
C MET A 496 -17.85 36.75 -43.23
N VAL A 497 -18.06 36.79 -44.55
CA VAL A 497 -19.23 36.23 -45.23
C VAL A 497 -18.77 35.02 -46.04
N THR A 498 -19.03 33.81 -45.55
CA THR A 498 -18.56 32.56 -46.15
C THR A 498 -19.69 31.70 -46.72
N ASN A 499 -20.94 32.07 -46.44
CA ASN A 499 -22.11 31.31 -46.87
C ASN A 499 -23.20 32.26 -47.39
N GLY A 500 -23.87 31.87 -48.48
CA GLY A 500 -25.00 32.61 -49.04
C GLY A 500 -26.15 32.87 -48.06
N SER A 501 -26.33 32.04 -47.01
CA SER A 501 -27.32 32.29 -45.95
C SER A 501 -27.05 33.56 -45.15
N GLN A 502 -25.82 34.07 -45.17
CA GLN A 502 -25.45 35.34 -44.54
C GLN A 502 -25.86 36.54 -45.40
N LEU A 503 -26.27 36.33 -46.66
CA LEU A 503 -26.61 37.39 -47.60
C LEU A 503 -28.11 37.45 -47.88
N SER A 504 -28.65 38.66 -48.01
CA SER A 504 -30.01 38.87 -48.50
C SER A 504 -30.16 40.19 -49.24
N SER A 505 -31.24 40.34 -50.01
CA SER A 505 -31.55 41.53 -50.81
C SER A 505 -33.06 41.77 -50.84
N ASN A 506 -33.47 43.04 -50.97
CA ASN A 506 -34.88 43.44 -51.06
C ASN A 506 -35.53 43.20 -52.43
N PHE A 507 -34.76 43.22 -53.52
CA PHE A 507 -35.32 43.13 -54.88
C PHE A 507 -34.49 42.23 -55.81
N PRO A 508 -34.37 40.92 -55.51
CA PRO A 508 -33.67 39.98 -56.40
C PRO A 508 -34.36 39.92 -57.78
N ASP A 509 -33.58 39.95 -58.86
CA ASP A 509 -34.10 39.80 -60.22
C ASP A 509 -34.44 38.34 -60.55
N ALA A 510 -35.42 38.11 -61.43
CA ALA A 510 -35.81 36.76 -61.82
C ALA A 510 -34.71 36.00 -62.60
N GLU A 511 -33.82 36.69 -63.32
CA GLU A 511 -32.74 36.08 -64.11
C GLU A 511 -31.57 35.59 -63.23
N ALA A 512 -31.27 36.32 -62.15
CA ALA A 512 -30.15 36.02 -61.25
C ALA A 512 -30.49 36.36 -59.79
N PRO A 513 -31.46 35.63 -59.18
CA PRO A 513 -32.05 36.02 -57.90
C PRO A 513 -31.18 35.73 -56.68
N ASN A 514 -30.13 34.91 -56.81
CA ASN A 514 -29.44 34.31 -55.66
C ASN A 514 -28.22 35.14 -55.23
N PRO A 515 -28.24 35.78 -54.03
CA PRO A 515 -27.08 36.50 -53.50
C PRO A 515 -25.85 35.61 -53.27
N ALA A 516 -26.02 34.30 -53.07
CA ALA A 516 -24.92 33.37 -52.86
C ALA A 516 -23.93 33.31 -54.03
N ASN A 517 -24.37 33.70 -55.24
CA ASN A 517 -23.51 33.80 -56.43
C ASN A 517 -22.38 34.83 -56.27
N LEU A 518 -22.43 35.72 -55.27
CA LEU A 518 -21.35 36.66 -54.97
C LEU A 518 -20.15 35.99 -54.26
N LEU A 519 -20.32 34.77 -53.73
CA LEU A 519 -19.34 34.09 -52.88
C LEU A 519 -18.80 32.78 -53.48
N ASP A 520 -19.26 32.39 -54.68
CA ASP A 520 -18.97 31.07 -55.28
C ASP A 520 -17.64 31.02 -56.05
N ASN A 521 -16.89 32.13 -56.07
CA ASN A 521 -15.64 32.31 -56.79
C ASN A 521 -15.75 32.00 -58.31
N ASN A 522 -16.93 32.22 -58.90
CA ASN A 522 -17.17 31.97 -60.32
C ASN A 522 -17.56 33.27 -61.03
N LEU A 523 -16.65 33.78 -61.87
CA LEU A 523 -16.87 35.01 -62.64
C LEU A 523 -18.01 34.91 -63.69
N GLY A 524 -18.56 33.71 -63.93
CA GLY A 524 -19.70 33.47 -64.82
C GLY A 524 -21.06 33.58 -64.15
N THR A 525 -21.12 33.51 -62.82
CA THR A 525 -22.32 33.73 -62.02
C THR A 525 -22.30 35.15 -61.44
N TYR A 526 -23.48 35.67 -61.14
CA TYR A 526 -23.63 37.02 -60.59
C TYR A 526 -24.94 37.11 -59.82
N PHE A 527 -25.03 38.12 -58.97
CA PHE A 527 -26.28 38.59 -58.39
C PHE A 527 -26.76 39.82 -59.16
N HIS A 528 -28.05 39.87 -59.48
CA HIS A 528 -28.67 41.01 -60.12
C HIS A 528 -29.97 41.35 -59.40
N THR A 529 -30.20 42.64 -59.18
CA THR A 529 -31.47 43.12 -58.62
C THR A 529 -32.39 43.57 -59.75
N SER A 530 -33.70 43.62 -59.53
CA SER A 530 -34.67 43.98 -60.58
C SER A 530 -34.70 45.49 -60.91
N TRP A 531 -33.58 46.19 -60.70
CA TRP A 531 -33.46 47.65 -60.74
C TRP A 531 -34.00 48.23 -62.05
N ARG A 532 -34.85 49.24 -61.94
CA ARG A 532 -35.29 50.12 -63.03
C ARG A 532 -34.89 51.55 -62.71
N ASN A 533 -34.50 52.34 -63.72
CA ASN A 533 -34.05 53.73 -63.52
C ASN A 533 -35.06 54.61 -62.74
N LYS A 534 -36.35 54.26 -62.76
CA LYS A 534 -37.41 54.95 -62.01
C LYS A 534 -37.41 54.68 -60.50
N ASP A 535 -36.75 53.62 -60.03
CA ASP A 535 -36.78 53.20 -58.62
C ASP A 535 -35.94 54.17 -57.75
N ALA A 536 -34.76 54.56 -58.26
CA ALA A 536 -33.90 55.55 -57.60
C ALA A 536 -34.53 56.95 -57.55
N GLU A 537 -35.25 57.37 -58.59
CA GLU A 537 -35.99 58.64 -58.62
C GLU A 537 -37.12 58.70 -57.57
N GLN A 538 -37.57 57.54 -57.08
CA GLN A 538 -38.59 57.40 -56.04
C GLN A 538 -37.99 57.12 -54.64
N GLY A 539 -36.67 57.15 -54.51
CA GLY A 539 -35.97 56.87 -53.24
C GLY A 539 -35.98 55.39 -52.83
N VAL A 540 -36.26 54.48 -53.77
CA VAL A 540 -36.23 53.03 -53.53
C VAL A 540 -34.86 52.50 -53.94
N TYR A 541 -33.98 52.32 -52.96
CA TYR A 541 -32.64 51.76 -53.19
C TYR A 541 -32.64 50.24 -53.06
N HIS A 542 -31.98 49.58 -54.01
CA HIS A 542 -31.76 48.13 -53.95
C HIS A 542 -30.51 47.87 -53.12
N TYR A 543 -30.57 46.89 -52.23
CA TYR A 543 -29.46 46.59 -51.34
C TYR A 543 -29.02 45.14 -51.40
N ILE A 544 -27.76 44.93 -51.03
CA ILE A 544 -27.30 43.67 -50.46
C ILE A 544 -27.00 43.91 -48.98
N GLN A 545 -27.43 43.00 -48.12
CA GLN A 545 -27.08 43.02 -46.70
C GLN A 545 -26.41 41.71 -46.29
N ALA A 546 -25.52 41.81 -45.31
CA ALA A 546 -24.71 40.71 -44.82
C ALA A 546 -24.75 40.60 -43.30
N ASP A 547 -24.87 39.37 -42.78
CA ASP A 547 -24.52 38.99 -41.41
C ASP A 547 -23.03 38.62 -41.35
N LEU A 548 -22.22 39.39 -40.63
CA LEU A 548 -20.78 39.16 -40.50
C LEU A 548 -20.44 38.05 -39.48
N GLY A 549 -21.45 37.50 -38.78
CA GLY A 549 -21.32 36.47 -37.75
C GLY A 549 -20.81 36.99 -36.40
N ILE A 550 -20.00 38.06 -36.41
CA ILE A 550 -19.46 38.75 -35.24
C ILE A 550 -19.55 40.27 -35.43
N ALA A 551 -19.58 41.03 -34.32
CA ALA A 551 -19.56 42.48 -34.39
C ALA A 551 -18.13 43.02 -34.60
N VAL A 552 -17.93 43.84 -35.62
CA VAL A 552 -16.61 44.39 -36.03
C VAL A 552 -16.70 45.90 -36.22
N ASP A 553 -15.58 46.60 -36.16
CA ASP A 553 -15.48 48.06 -36.29
C ASP A 553 -15.08 48.54 -37.70
N ALA A 554 -14.67 47.62 -38.57
CA ALA A 554 -14.44 47.88 -40.00
C ALA A 554 -14.53 46.57 -40.81
N LEU A 555 -14.71 46.69 -42.12
CA LEU A 555 -14.73 45.57 -43.07
C LEU A 555 -14.01 45.95 -44.37
N THR A 556 -13.18 45.05 -44.90
CA THR A 556 -12.67 45.18 -46.28
C THR A 556 -13.58 44.43 -47.25
N LEU A 557 -14.04 45.13 -48.29
CA LEU A 557 -14.87 44.59 -49.36
C LEU A 557 -14.04 44.40 -50.63
N ASP A 558 -13.93 43.15 -51.09
CA ASP A 558 -13.48 42.81 -52.44
C ASP A 558 -14.68 42.69 -53.37
N TYR A 559 -14.60 43.31 -54.55
CA TYR A 559 -15.71 43.32 -55.51
C TYR A 559 -15.22 43.31 -56.95
N VAL A 560 -16.03 42.70 -57.82
CA VAL A 560 -15.73 42.51 -59.23
C VAL A 560 -16.99 42.81 -60.05
N LYS A 561 -16.82 43.45 -61.22
CA LYS A 561 -17.91 43.69 -62.17
C LYS A 561 -18.36 42.37 -62.78
N ARG A 562 -19.61 42.30 -63.24
CA ARG A 562 -20.00 41.23 -64.17
C ARG A 562 -19.31 41.45 -65.52
N TRP A 563 -18.84 40.38 -66.16
CA TRP A 563 -18.38 40.47 -67.55
C TRP A 563 -19.53 40.88 -68.49
N ARG A 564 -19.28 41.91 -69.32
CA ARG A 564 -20.17 42.33 -70.41
C ARG A 564 -19.36 42.76 -71.63
N THR A 565 -19.95 42.60 -72.82
CA THR A 565 -19.35 43.10 -74.07
C THR A 565 -19.53 44.61 -74.18
N SER A 566 -18.59 45.28 -74.87
CA SER A 566 -18.43 46.74 -74.93
C SER A 566 -19.61 47.53 -75.54
N THR A 567 -20.65 46.86 -76.02
CA THR A 567 -21.83 47.47 -76.67
C THR A 567 -23.05 47.60 -75.75
N THR A 568 -22.93 47.20 -74.47
CA THR A 568 -24.03 47.27 -73.49
C THR A 568 -23.68 48.21 -72.34
N SER A 569 -24.70 48.89 -71.78
CA SER A 569 -24.50 49.81 -70.65
C SER A 569 -23.98 49.07 -69.42
N ASN A 570 -22.95 49.64 -68.79
CA ASN A 570 -22.28 49.08 -67.62
C ASN A 570 -23.01 49.52 -66.34
N HIS A 571 -24.00 48.77 -65.86
CA HIS A 571 -24.75 49.11 -64.65
C HIS A 571 -24.10 48.62 -63.34
N ALA A 572 -22.76 48.59 -63.27
CA ALA A 572 -22.08 48.24 -62.03
C ALA A 572 -22.31 49.33 -60.95
N PRO A 573 -22.43 48.97 -59.66
CA PRO A 573 -22.57 49.94 -58.57
C PRO A 573 -21.44 50.99 -58.61
N LEU A 574 -21.78 52.27 -58.46
CA LEU A 574 -20.81 53.36 -58.38
C LEU A 574 -20.76 53.93 -56.96
N THR A 575 -21.93 54.21 -56.37
CA THR A 575 -22.03 54.63 -54.96
C THR A 575 -23.09 53.80 -54.24
N ALA A 576 -22.90 53.60 -52.93
CA ALA A 576 -23.89 53.00 -52.05
C ALA A 576 -23.94 53.72 -50.71
N LEU A 577 -25.14 53.87 -50.17
CA LEU A 577 -25.32 54.20 -48.76
C LEU A 577 -24.96 52.96 -47.94
N VAL A 578 -24.04 53.13 -46.99
CA VAL A 578 -23.68 52.08 -46.04
C VAL A 578 -24.51 52.24 -44.78
N GLU A 579 -25.17 51.17 -44.37
CA GLU A 579 -25.93 51.13 -43.13
C GLU A 579 -25.47 49.95 -42.28
N VAL A 580 -25.38 50.11 -40.96
CA VAL A 580 -24.93 49.07 -40.02
C VAL A 580 -25.86 48.92 -38.82
N THR A 581 -25.96 47.71 -38.28
CA THR A 581 -26.75 47.44 -37.06
C THR A 581 -26.25 46.19 -36.32
N ASN A 582 -26.69 46.01 -35.08
CA ASN A 582 -26.58 44.76 -34.33
C ASN A 582 -27.92 44.01 -34.24
N ASP A 583 -29.01 44.62 -34.71
CA ASP A 583 -30.36 44.07 -34.76
C ASP A 583 -30.97 44.33 -36.15
N PRO A 584 -31.04 43.33 -37.04
CA PRO A 584 -31.47 43.52 -38.42
C PRO A 584 -32.96 43.84 -38.55
N GLU A 585 -33.76 43.57 -37.50
CA GLU A 585 -35.19 43.94 -37.41
C GLU A 585 -35.39 45.34 -36.81
N GLY A 586 -34.33 45.94 -36.26
CA GLY A 586 -34.34 47.25 -35.62
C GLY A 586 -33.87 48.41 -36.52
N GLU A 587 -33.50 49.52 -35.88
CA GLU A 587 -32.99 50.72 -36.55
C GLU A 587 -31.58 50.49 -37.12
N TRP A 588 -31.34 51.03 -38.32
CA TRP A 588 -30.06 50.96 -39.01
C TRP A 588 -29.34 52.31 -38.91
N THR A 589 -28.05 52.27 -38.58
CA THR A 589 -27.20 53.47 -38.52
C THR A 589 -26.57 53.70 -39.89
N ALA A 590 -26.93 54.81 -40.54
CA ALA A 590 -26.29 55.25 -41.76
C ALA A 590 -24.86 55.76 -41.50
N LEU A 591 -23.91 55.32 -42.32
CA LEU A 591 -22.53 55.80 -42.37
C LEU A 591 -22.33 56.71 -43.59
N GLU A 592 -21.09 57.09 -43.88
CA GLU A 592 -20.75 57.82 -45.11
C GLU A 592 -21.00 56.95 -46.35
N ASP A 593 -21.34 57.61 -47.47
CA ASP A 593 -21.53 56.94 -48.75
C ASP A 593 -20.23 56.27 -49.21
N PHE A 594 -20.34 55.00 -49.59
CA PHE A 594 -19.24 54.22 -50.13
C PHE A 594 -19.18 54.37 -51.66
N THR A 595 -17.99 54.68 -52.17
CA THR A 595 -17.72 54.74 -53.62
C THR A 595 -16.94 53.51 -54.06
N PHE A 596 -17.46 52.80 -55.06
CA PHE A 596 -16.78 51.65 -55.65
C PHE A 596 -15.66 52.13 -56.60
N ASP A 597 -14.40 51.99 -56.15
CA ASP A 597 -13.21 52.26 -56.95
C ASP A 597 -12.74 50.99 -57.68
N TYR A 598 -13.08 50.91 -58.97
CA TYR A 598 -12.68 49.80 -59.82
C TYR A 598 -11.30 50.00 -60.43
N ASN A 599 -10.26 49.91 -59.59
CA ASN A 599 -8.87 50.15 -59.95
C ASN A 599 -8.06 48.85 -60.22
N LYS A 600 -8.62 47.66 -59.95
CA LYS A 600 -7.97 46.37 -60.17
C LYS A 600 -8.36 45.77 -61.52
N ASN A 601 -7.38 45.16 -62.18
CA ASN A 601 -7.63 44.41 -63.42
C ASN A 601 -8.11 42.99 -63.09
N VAL A 602 -9.07 42.47 -63.86
CA VAL A 602 -9.65 41.13 -63.65
C VAL A 602 -9.51 40.30 -64.92
N ASN A 603 -9.00 39.07 -64.78
CA ASN A 603 -8.91 38.10 -65.87
C ASN A 603 -10.19 37.26 -65.92
N TYR A 604 -11.01 37.42 -66.96
CA TYR A 604 -12.16 36.56 -67.22
C TYR A 604 -11.75 35.39 -68.11
N PRO A 605 -12.05 34.14 -67.72
CA PRO A 605 -11.72 32.97 -68.53
C PRO A 605 -12.59 32.89 -69.80
N ALA A 606 -12.11 32.16 -70.80
CA ALA A 606 -12.82 31.93 -72.06
C ALA A 606 -14.22 31.32 -71.88
N SER A 607 -14.44 30.54 -70.82
CA SER A 607 -15.75 29.99 -70.46
C SER A 607 -16.80 31.07 -70.11
N VAL A 608 -16.36 32.27 -69.70
CA VAL A 608 -17.22 33.40 -69.33
C VAL A 608 -17.25 34.45 -70.44
N ALA A 609 -16.08 34.77 -71.02
CA ALA A 609 -15.93 35.87 -71.97
C ALA A 609 -15.87 35.44 -73.45
N GLY A 610 -15.94 34.14 -73.74
CA GLY A 610 -15.75 33.56 -75.08
C GLY A 610 -14.29 33.43 -75.53
N LYS A 611 -13.38 34.15 -74.86
CA LYS A 611 -11.91 34.04 -74.93
C LYS A 611 -11.32 34.60 -73.62
N ASP A 612 -10.13 34.16 -73.23
CA ASP A 612 -9.46 34.73 -72.06
C ASP A 612 -9.27 36.23 -72.26
N THR A 613 -9.87 37.02 -71.37
CA THR A 613 -9.95 38.47 -71.53
C THR A 613 -9.61 39.19 -70.22
N LEU A 614 -8.64 40.10 -70.29
CA LEU A 614 -8.33 41.03 -69.20
C LEU A 614 -9.26 42.25 -69.28
N LEU A 615 -10.05 42.48 -68.24
CA LEU A 615 -10.80 43.72 -68.05
C LEU A 615 -9.97 44.67 -67.18
N VAL A 616 -9.53 45.78 -67.77
CA VAL A 616 -8.85 46.85 -67.02
C VAL A 616 -9.89 47.59 -66.17
N GLY A 617 -9.62 47.76 -64.88
CA GLY A 617 -10.58 48.33 -63.93
C GLY A 617 -11.86 47.48 -63.78
N GLY A 618 -11.69 46.16 -63.72
CA GLY A 618 -12.77 45.18 -63.59
C GLY A 618 -13.18 44.88 -62.15
N GLY A 619 -12.34 45.22 -61.17
CA GLY A 619 -12.60 44.97 -59.75
C GLY A 619 -11.98 46.03 -58.86
N GLY A 620 -12.21 45.91 -57.56
CA GLY A 620 -11.71 46.83 -56.55
C GLY A 620 -11.67 46.17 -55.18
N GLU A 621 -11.00 46.84 -54.26
CA GLU A 621 -10.93 46.50 -52.84
C GLU A 621 -10.94 47.79 -52.05
N ALA A 622 -11.80 47.88 -51.04
CA ALA A 622 -11.81 49.04 -50.16
C ALA A 622 -12.31 48.67 -48.76
N THR A 623 -11.83 49.40 -47.77
CA THR A 623 -12.24 49.25 -46.37
C THR A 623 -13.35 50.24 -46.03
N ILE A 624 -14.38 49.75 -45.36
CA ILE A 624 -15.47 50.52 -44.77
C ILE A 624 -15.24 50.58 -43.27
N ASP A 625 -15.03 51.79 -42.73
CA ASP A 625 -14.90 52.04 -41.29
C ASP A 625 -16.29 52.29 -40.68
N PHE A 626 -16.60 51.64 -39.56
CA PHE A 626 -17.88 51.80 -38.86
C PHE A 626 -17.83 52.89 -37.78
N GLY A 627 -16.87 53.81 -37.87
CA GLY A 627 -16.75 54.98 -37.00
C GLY A 627 -16.30 54.61 -35.58
N GLY A 628 -15.53 53.53 -35.43
CA GLY A 628 -15.03 53.03 -34.14
C GLY A 628 -16.03 52.27 -33.27
N ASN A 629 -17.27 52.07 -33.74
CA ASN A 629 -18.29 51.24 -33.09
C ASN A 629 -18.36 49.86 -33.75
N LYS A 630 -18.73 48.82 -32.98
CA LYS A 630 -18.81 47.44 -33.48
C LYS A 630 -20.22 47.06 -33.91
N TYR A 631 -20.36 46.59 -35.15
CA TYR A 631 -21.62 46.15 -35.75
C TYR A 631 -21.49 44.78 -36.41
N ARG A 632 -22.54 43.96 -36.29
CA ARG A 632 -22.61 42.61 -36.87
C ARG A 632 -23.22 42.58 -38.26
N TYR A 633 -24.13 43.49 -38.58
CA TYR A 633 -24.82 43.52 -39.85
C TYR A 633 -24.44 44.78 -40.63
N ILE A 634 -24.26 44.63 -41.94
CA ILE A 634 -24.00 45.72 -42.88
C ILE A 634 -24.97 45.61 -44.06
N ARG A 635 -25.44 46.74 -44.56
CA ARG A 635 -26.27 46.88 -45.75
C ARG A 635 -25.63 47.89 -46.68
N LEU A 636 -25.49 47.51 -47.94
CA LEU A 636 -25.00 48.36 -49.03
C LEU A 636 -26.18 48.65 -49.95
N SER A 637 -26.82 49.80 -49.74
CA SER A 637 -27.94 50.30 -50.52
C SER A 637 -27.38 51.08 -51.71
N VAL A 638 -27.37 50.50 -52.90
CA VAL A 638 -26.76 51.13 -54.10
C VAL A 638 -27.55 52.39 -54.43
N THR A 639 -26.88 53.54 -54.51
CA THR A 639 -27.49 54.86 -54.76
C THR A 639 -27.25 55.35 -56.19
N SER A 640 -26.15 54.93 -56.81
CA SER A 640 -25.89 55.17 -58.23
C SER A 640 -25.12 54.01 -58.86
N VAL A 641 -25.23 53.90 -60.18
CA VAL A 641 -24.49 52.94 -61.00
C VAL A 641 -23.64 53.70 -62.02
N LEU A 642 -22.62 53.04 -62.56
CA LEU A 642 -21.93 53.54 -63.73
C LEU A 642 -22.96 53.72 -64.87
N ILE A 643 -22.91 54.88 -65.52
CA ILE A 643 -23.63 55.14 -66.77
C ILE A 643 -22.53 55.44 -67.76
N ASN A 644 -22.51 54.76 -68.91
CA ASN A 644 -21.49 55.04 -69.92
C ASN A 644 -21.61 56.54 -70.29
N GLU A 645 -20.58 57.35 -69.98
CA GLU A 645 -20.32 58.54 -70.77
C GLU A 645 -20.15 58.04 -72.21
N SER A 646 -20.98 58.53 -73.12
CA SER A 646 -20.79 58.32 -74.55
C SER A 646 -19.34 58.68 -74.90
N GLN A 647 -18.61 57.74 -75.51
CA GLN A 647 -17.43 58.12 -76.30
C GLN A 647 -17.85 59.06 -77.44
#